data_AF-A0A2V5XG73-F1
#
_entry.id   AF-A0A2V5XG73-F1
#
_cell.length_a   1.000
_cell.length_b   1.000
_cell.length_c   1.000
_cell.angle_alpha   90.00
_cell.angle_beta   90.00
_cell.angle_gamma   90.00
#
_symmetry.space_group_name_H-M   'P 1'
#
loop_
_entity.id
_entity.type
_entity.pdbx_description
1 polymer ?
#
loop_
_entity_poly.entity_id
_entity_poly.type
_entity_poly.pdbx_seq_one_letter_code
_entity_poly.pdbx_strand_id
1 'polypeptide(L)'
;ALRAFGRDLTELAKKGELDPVIGRHNEIERVIQVLCRRTKNNPVLIGEAGVGKTAIAEGLAQEIASGNVPELLRDKRVVTLDLALMVAGTKYRGQFEERIKAVMDEIRRSKTVILFIDELHTIVGAGSAEGAMDASNIIKPALSRGELQCVGATTMNEYRKYIEKDAALERRFQTVKVDAPTIDEAIEILKGLRPKYEAHHKAKLTDEALETAVKFSERYITGRFLPDKAIDVMDEAGARARINSMTRPPDVKEIEKDIERIRLEKEAAIKAQDFEKAASLRDKEKQTKEKLDSILQKWRQEREEKEVLVTADDMMHIISKVTGVPLQRMEQAETEKLLKMEEELKGKVIGQDEAVSAISKALRRSRADLKDPRRPIGSFIFLGPTGVGKTFLAQKLAEFMFGDRDALIQIDMSEYMEKFTASRLIGSPPGYVGYEEGGQLSEAVRRRPYSVVLFDEVEKAHPDVMHLLLQILEEGKITDSLGRKIDFRNTIIIMTSNVGAELLKKQTTLGFGAPREGHDYDSMREKILDETKRVFKPEFLNRLDEIIVFHSLEKSHLLQIVDLEVEKVKIRLKAKEVEIILDNLAHEFVIEKGYDPNYGARPMRRAVERFLEDPLAEEILRGNVKAGTKVQVSAKDGKLVFQSDATKKKLAEPIAD
;
A
#
# COMPACT_ATOMS: atom_id res chain seq x y z
N ALA A 1 -23.97 -39.58 6.84
CA ALA A 1 -24.00 -38.13 6.56
C ALA A 1 -22.65 -37.48 6.87
N LEU A 2 -22.06 -37.72 8.04
CA LEU A 2 -20.76 -37.13 8.43
C LEU A 2 -19.61 -37.48 7.46
N ARG A 3 -19.58 -38.67 6.88
CA ARG A 3 -18.60 -39.01 5.83
C ARG A 3 -18.80 -38.27 4.51
N ALA A 4 -20.02 -37.83 4.21
CA ALA A 4 -20.37 -37.20 2.94
C ALA A 4 -20.23 -35.67 3.00
N PHE A 5 -20.45 -35.08 4.17
CA PHE A 5 -20.50 -33.62 4.37
C PHE A 5 -19.51 -33.11 5.41
N GLY A 6 -18.66 -33.98 5.96
CA GLY A 6 -17.70 -33.62 6.99
C GLY A 6 -16.34 -34.25 6.75
N ARG A 7 -15.34 -33.67 7.43
CA ARG A 7 -13.94 -34.11 7.38
C ARG A 7 -13.51 -34.54 8.78
N ASP A 8 -13.06 -35.78 8.92
CA ASP A 8 -12.60 -36.32 10.20
C ASP A 8 -11.15 -35.93 10.46
N LEU A 9 -10.94 -34.96 11.36
CA LEU A 9 -9.59 -34.51 11.72
C LEU A 9 -8.83 -35.57 12.50
N THR A 10 -9.50 -36.38 13.31
CA THR A 10 -8.86 -37.45 14.09
C THR A 10 -8.33 -38.56 13.17
N GLU A 11 -9.05 -38.88 12.09
CA GLU A 11 -8.58 -39.83 11.08
C GLU A 11 -7.36 -39.27 10.31
N LEU A 12 -7.38 -37.99 9.94
CA LEU A 12 -6.25 -37.32 9.29
C LEU A 12 -5.02 -37.25 10.20
N ALA A 13 -5.22 -37.00 11.50
CA ALA A 13 -4.16 -37.03 12.50
C ALA A 13 -3.49 -38.41 12.57
N LYS A 14 -4.29 -39.50 12.59
CA LYS A 14 -3.79 -40.88 12.59
C LYS A 14 -2.98 -41.22 11.33
N LYS A 15 -3.31 -40.61 10.19
CA LYS A 15 -2.57 -40.76 8.93
C LYS A 15 -1.34 -39.86 8.82
N GLY A 16 -1.12 -38.95 9.77
CA GLY A 16 -0.03 -37.96 9.72
C GLY A 16 -0.23 -36.87 8.67
N GLU A 17 -1.46 -36.65 8.20
CA GLU A 17 -1.76 -35.68 7.14
C GLU A 17 -1.91 -34.24 7.68
N LEU A 18 -2.27 -34.08 8.96
CA LEU A 18 -2.42 -32.77 9.61
C LEU A 18 -1.08 -32.06 9.83
N ASP A 19 -1.11 -30.72 9.85
CA ASP A 19 0.05 -29.90 10.16
C ASP A 19 0.41 -29.98 11.65
N PRO A 20 1.71 -29.92 12.02
CA PRO A 20 2.10 -29.91 13.43
C PRO A 20 1.59 -28.64 14.12
N VAL A 21 1.04 -28.81 15.31
CA VAL A 21 0.55 -27.69 16.11
C VAL A 21 1.61 -27.24 17.10
N ILE A 22 2.06 -25.99 16.97
CA ILE A 22 3.20 -25.44 17.71
C ILE A 22 2.71 -24.30 18.60
N GLY A 23 3.15 -24.29 19.87
CA GLY A 23 2.90 -23.16 20.79
C GLY A 23 1.46 -22.97 21.28
N ARG A 24 0.55 -23.95 21.07
CA ARG A 24 -0.88 -23.84 21.46
C ARG A 24 -1.31 -24.79 22.59
N HIS A 25 -0.36 -25.23 23.42
CA HIS A 25 -0.62 -26.24 24.44
C HIS A 25 -1.63 -25.77 25.50
N ASN A 26 -1.54 -24.51 25.94
CA ASN A 26 -2.44 -23.95 26.95
C ASN A 26 -3.89 -23.87 26.44
N GLU A 27 -4.09 -23.45 25.19
CA GLU A 27 -5.42 -23.37 24.57
C GLU A 27 -6.02 -24.76 24.33
N ILE A 28 -5.22 -25.72 23.86
CA ILE A 28 -5.67 -27.12 23.68
C ILE A 28 -6.05 -27.74 25.03
N GLU A 29 -5.21 -27.57 26.06
CA GLU A 29 -5.51 -28.04 27.41
C GLU A 29 -6.81 -27.41 27.93
N ARG A 30 -6.99 -26.10 27.72
CA ARG A 30 -8.22 -25.41 28.10
C ARG A 30 -9.44 -25.95 27.37
N VAL A 31 -9.34 -26.24 26.07
CA VAL A 31 -10.40 -26.87 25.28
C VAL A 31 -10.76 -28.25 25.84
N ILE A 32 -9.76 -29.08 26.16
CA ILE A 32 -9.95 -30.40 26.80
C ILE A 32 -10.66 -30.26 28.15
N GLN A 33 -10.21 -29.34 29.01
CA GLN A 33 -10.84 -29.06 30.31
C GLN A 33 -12.32 -28.68 30.14
N VAL A 34 -12.64 -27.83 29.17
CA VAL A 34 -14.02 -27.41 28.89
C VAL A 34 -14.87 -28.59 28.41
N LEU A 35 -14.36 -29.39 27.47
CA LEU A 35 -15.07 -30.56 26.92
C LEU A 35 -15.42 -31.61 27.99
N CYS A 36 -14.60 -31.72 29.05
CA CYS A 36 -14.83 -32.62 30.18
C CYS A 36 -15.83 -32.08 31.22
N ARG A 37 -16.34 -30.85 31.09
CA ARG A 37 -17.32 -30.30 32.03
C ARG A 37 -18.68 -30.98 31.89
N ARG A 38 -19.45 -30.99 32.97
CA ARG A 38 -20.86 -31.44 32.97
C ARG A 38 -21.81 -30.40 32.35
N THR A 39 -21.53 -29.12 32.54
CA THR A 39 -22.30 -27.99 31.99
C THR A 39 -21.35 -27.00 31.34
N LYS A 40 -21.82 -26.24 30.34
CA LYS A 40 -20.98 -25.37 29.50
C LYS A 40 -19.78 -26.11 28.91
N ASN A 41 -20.04 -27.28 28.31
CA ASN A 41 -19.03 -28.20 27.80
C ASN A 41 -18.74 -28.01 26.30
N ASN A 42 -19.11 -26.86 25.74
CA ASN A 42 -18.82 -26.48 24.37
C ASN A 42 -17.85 -25.29 24.38
N PRO A 43 -16.56 -25.47 24.09
CA PRO A 43 -15.63 -24.36 24.00
C PRO A 43 -15.90 -23.53 22.75
N VAL A 44 -15.72 -22.22 22.86
CA VAL A 44 -15.70 -21.27 21.74
C VAL A 44 -14.38 -20.55 21.74
N LEU A 45 -13.59 -20.79 20.70
CA LEU A 45 -12.33 -20.12 20.40
C LEU A 45 -12.63 -18.71 19.88
N ILE A 46 -12.31 -17.70 20.69
CA ILE A 46 -12.51 -16.29 20.35
C ILE A 46 -11.15 -15.65 20.09
N GLY A 47 -10.95 -15.22 18.86
CA GLY A 47 -9.74 -14.53 18.42
C GLY A 47 -9.94 -13.89 17.07
N GLU A 48 -8.99 -13.04 16.65
CA GLU A 48 -9.00 -12.43 15.32
C GLU A 48 -8.87 -13.48 14.20
N ALA A 49 -9.14 -13.10 12.96
CA ALA A 49 -8.90 -13.99 11.82
C ALA A 49 -7.39 -14.22 11.63
N GLY A 50 -7.00 -15.45 11.27
CA GLY A 50 -5.59 -15.79 11.00
C GLY A 50 -4.73 -16.12 12.21
N VAL A 51 -5.24 -16.06 13.45
CA VAL A 51 -4.44 -16.41 14.65
C VAL A 51 -4.22 -17.92 14.84
N GLY A 52 -4.87 -18.78 14.05
CA GLY A 52 -4.73 -20.24 14.16
C GLY A 52 -5.79 -20.93 15.02
N LYS A 53 -7.05 -20.48 14.97
CA LYS A 53 -8.18 -21.14 15.68
C LYS A 53 -8.40 -22.57 15.18
N THR A 54 -8.34 -22.79 13.87
CA THR A 54 -8.43 -24.12 13.23
C THR A 54 -7.29 -25.04 13.69
N ALA A 55 -6.07 -24.51 13.85
CA ALA A 55 -4.93 -25.27 14.35
C ALA A 55 -5.14 -25.81 15.77
N ILE A 56 -5.87 -25.10 16.64
CA ILE A 56 -6.22 -25.61 17.98
C ILE A 56 -7.17 -26.81 17.88
N ALA A 57 -8.11 -26.81 16.92
CA ALA A 57 -9.01 -27.93 16.69
C ALA A 57 -8.29 -29.15 16.09
N GLU A 58 -7.34 -28.92 15.19
CA GLU A 58 -6.43 -29.97 14.68
C GLU A 58 -5.54 -30.52 15.79
N GLY A 59 -5.03 -29.66 16.68
CA GLY A 59 -4.24 -30.06 17.85
C GLY A 59 -5.04 -30.94 18.81
N LEU A 60 -6.30 -30.58 19.08
CA LEU A 60 -7.21 -31.46 19.83
C LEU A 60 -7.35 -32.83 19.15
N ALA A 61 -7.47 -32.88 17.82
CA ALA A 61 -7.57 -34.13 17.08
C ALA A 61 -6.29 -34.97 17.17
N GLN A 62 -5.11 -34.34 17.17
CA GLN A 62 -3.80 -34.98 17.35
C GLN A 62 -3.63 -35.55 18.77
N GLU A 63 -4.02 -34.80 19.80
CA GLU A 63 -3.98 -35.28 21.19
C GLU A 63 -4.90 -36.50 21.40
N ILE A 64 -6.11 -36.47 20.81
CA ILE A 64 -7.04 -37.60 20.84
C ILE A 64 -6.45 -38.81 20.09
N ALA A 65 -5.89 -38.60 18.90
CA ALA A 65 -5.29 -39.67 18.10
C ALA A 65 -4.08 -40.32 18.81
N SER A 66 -3.30 -39.53 19.54
CA SER A 66 -2.12 -39.97 20.30
C SER A 66 -2.49 -40.60 21.65
N GLY A 67 -3.73 -40.43 22.12
CA GLY A 67 -4.21 -40.95 23.40
C GLY A 67 -3.82 -40.11 24.62
N ASN A 68 -3.31 -38.89 24.41
CA ASN A 68 -2.87 -37.92 25.43
C ASN A 68 -4.03 -37.10 26.01
N VAL A 69 -5.24 -37.66 26.01
CA VAL A 69 -6.46 -37.02 26.52
C VAL A 69 -7.03 -37.84 27.68
N PRO A 70 -7.83 -37.21 28.57
CA PRO A 70 -8.56 -37.95 29.60
C PRO A 70 -9.42 -39.07 29.02
N GLU A 71 -9.68 -40.10 29.81
CA GLU A 71 -10.42 -41.31 29.40
C GLU A 71 -11.78 -40.98 28.74
N LEU A 72 -12.46 -39.92 29.22
CA LEU A 72 -13.72 -39.42 28.67
C LEU A 72 -13.65 -39.00 27.19
N LEU A 73 -12.46 -38.64 26.69
CA LEU A 73 -12.23 -38.14 25.34
C LEU A 73 -11.49 -39.13 24.44
N ARG A 74 -10.98 -40.25 24.97
CA ARG A 74 -10.10 -41.18 24.24
C ARG A 74 -10.78 -41.80 23.01
N ASP A 75 -12.06 -42.12 23.11
CA ASP A 75 -12.85 -42.72 22.00
C ASP A 75 -13.59 -41.68 21.16
N LYS A 76 -13.33 -40.38 21.38
CA LYS A 76 -13.97 -39.31 20.64
C LYS A 76 -13.31 -39.10 19.28
N ARG A 77 -14.06 -38.49 18.36
CA ARG A 77 -13.59 -38.08 17.02
C ARG A 77 -13.94 -36.63 16.79
N VAL A 78 -12.99 -35.85 16.29
CA VAL A 78 -13.21 -34.45 15.91
C VAL A 78 -13.56 -34.40 14.44
N VAL A 79 -14.75 -33.88 14.12
CA VAL A 79 -15.25 -33.80 12.74
C VAL A 79 -15.62 -32.36 12.42
N THR A 80 -15.09 -31.84 11.31
CA THR A 80 -15.51 -30.54 10.77
C THR A 80 -16.66 -30.73 9.79
N LEU A 81 -17.54 -29.74 9.65
CA LEU A 81 -18.56 -29.71 8.62
C LEU A 81 -18.17 -28.76 7.50
N ASP A 82 -18.36 -29.19 6.26
CA ASP A 82 -18.25 -28.34 5.09
C ASP A 82 -19.64 -27.82 4.72
N LEU A 83 -19.93 -26.59 5.16
CA LEU A 83 -21.22 -25.94 4.89
C LEU A 83 -21.44 -25.72 3.40
N ALA A 84 -20.39 -25.47 2.62
CA ALA A 84 -20.50 -25.26 1.18
C ALA A 84 -20.97 -26.53 0.48
N LEU A 85 -20.43 -27.71 0.85
CA LEU A 85 -20.90 -29.00 0.35
C LEU A 85 -22.34 -29.31 0.77
N MET A 86 -22.75 -28.89 1.97
CA MET A 86 -24.13 -29.10 2.43
C MET A 86 -25.14 -28.31 1.60
N VAL A 87 -24.74 -27.17 1.06
CA VAL A 87 -25.57 -26.29 0.21
C VAL A 87 -25.50 -26.70 -1.24
N ALA A 88 -24.33 -27.16 -1.69
CA ALA A 88 -24.11 -27.60 -3.05
C ALA A 88 -25.15 -28.66 -3.45
N GLY A 89 -25.85 -28.41 -4.55
CA GLY A 89 -26.90 -29.28 -5.06
C GLY A 89 -28.23 -29.25 -4.29
N THR A 90 -28.42 -28.29 -3.36
CA THR A 90 -29.75 -28.00 -2.79
C THR A 90 -30.44 -26.93 -3.63
N LYS A 91 -31.70 -27.18 -4.01
CA LYS A 91 -32.55 -26.19 -4.72
C LYS A 91 -33.44 -25.41 -3.76
N TYR A 92 -33.71 -25.98 -2.58
CA TYR A 92 -34.64 -25.45 -1.60
C TYR A 92 -34.02 -25.51 -0.21
N ARG A 93 -34.31 -24.50 0.61
CA ARG A 93 -33.89 -24.42 2.03
C ARG A 93 -34.20 -25.69 2.83
N GLY A 94 -35.36 -26.31 2.61
CA GLY A 94 -35.77 -27.52 3.31
C GLY A 94 -34.81 -28.71 3.09
N GLN A 95 -34.18 -28.80 1.91
CA GLN A 95 -33.20 -29.86 1.62
C GLN A 95 -31.90 -29.66 2.41
N PHE A 96 -31.49 -28.42 2.61
CA PHE A 96 -30.35 -28.08 3.47
C PHE A 96 -30.66 -28.43 4.94
N GLU A 97 -31.85 -28.06 5.42
CA GLU A 97 -32.29 -28.41 6.78
C GLU A 97 -32.38 -29.93 6.99
N GLU A 98 -32.84 -30.69 5.99
CA GLU A 98 -32.88 -32.15 6.04
C GLU A 98 -31.48 -32.77 6.13
N ARG A 99 -30.51 -32.23 5.38
CA ARG A 99 -29.09 -32.66 5.47
C ARG A 99 -28.50 -32.38 6.85
N ILE A 100 -28.74 -31.19 7.41
CA ILE A 100 -28.31 -30.83 8.79
C ILE A 100 -28.97 -31.79 9.79
N LYS A 101 -30.26 -32.07 9.65
CA LYS A 101 -30.97 -32.99 10.52
C LYS A 101 -30.38 -34.40 10.47
N ALA A 102 -30.05 -34.91 9.28
CA ALA A 102 -29.40 -36.20 9.11
C ALA A 102 -28.02 -36.27 9.78
N VAL A 103 -27.22 -35.19 9.68
CA VAL A 103 -25.94 -35.06 10.41
C VAL A 103 -26.17 -35.09 11.92
N MET A 104 -27.14 -34.33 12.42
CA MET A 104 -27.45 -34.27 13.85
C MET A 104 -27.97 -35.59 14.41
N ASP A 105 -28.78 -36.32 13.66
CA ASP A 105 -29.25 -37.66 14.04
C ASP A 105 -28.10 -38.67 14.11
N GLU A 106 -27.12 -38.57 13.22
CA GLU A 106 -25.90 -39.40 13.26
C GLU A 106 -25.04 -39.08 14.50
N ILE A 107 -24.84 -37.80 14.82
CA ILE A 107 -24.12 -37.35 16.02
C ILE A 107 -24.79 -37.89 17.28
N ARG A 108 -26.13 -37.79 17.36
CA ARG A 108 -26.93 -38.23 18.50
C ARG A 108 -26.82 -39.75 18.75
N ARG A 109 -26.75 -40.55 17.68
CA ARG A 109 -26.56 -42.01 17.77
C ARG A 109 -25.15 -42.39 18.16
N SER A 110 -24.15 -41.73 17.57
CA SER A 110 -22.73 -42.08 17.78
C SER A 110 -22.25 -41.73 19.18
N LYS A 111 -22.67 -40.57 19.74
CA LYS A 111 -22.19 -40.00 21.02
C LYS A 111 -20.67 -39.80 21.15
N THR A 112 -19.89 -40.24 20.19
CA THR A 112 -18.43 -40.16 20.15
C THR A 112 -17.93 -39.00 19.30
N VAL A 113 -18.82 -38.20 18.71
CA VAL A 113 -18.43 -37.11 17.80
C VAL A 113 -18.36 -35.79 18.56
N ILE A 114 -17.26 -35.07 18.34
CA ILE A 114 -17.07 -33.66 18.69
C ILE A 114 -17.10 -32.88 17.38
N LEU A 115 -18.04 -31.97 17.24
CA LEU A 115 -18.21 -31.18 16.02
C LEU A 115 -17.35 -29.92 16.08
N PHE A 116 -16.47 -29.70 15.11
CA PHE A 116 -15.77 -28.42 14.97
C PHE A 116 -16.49 -27.51 13.97
N ILE A 117 -16.73 -26.26 14.37
CA ILE A 117 -17.43 -25.24 13.59
C ILE A 117 -16.57 -23.97 13.56
N ASP A 118 -15.86 -23.72 12.46
CA ASP A 118 -14.87 -22.63 12.37
C ASP A 118 -15.52 -21.22 12.40
N GLU A 119 -16.70 -21.09 11.80
CA GLU A 119 -17.48 -19.86 11.79
C GLU A 119 -18.81 -20.08 12.49
N LEU A 120 -18.76 -20.23 13.82
CA LEU A 120 -19.93 -20.59 14.62
C LEU A 120 -21.13 -19.68 14.39
N HIS A 121 -20.90 -18.40 14.11
CA HIS A 121 -21.94 -17.41 13.86
C HIS A 121 -22.75 -17.69 12.56
N THR A 122 -22.18 -18.35 11.55
CA THR A 122 -22.88 -18.65 10.28
C THR A 122 -24.04 -19.63 10.48
N ILE A 123 -23.86 -20.56 11.40
CA ILE A 123 -24.82 -21.60 11.74
C ILE A 123 -25.90 -21.08 12.70
N VAL A 124 -25.57 -20.02 13.45
CA VAL A 124 -26.33 -19.54 14.62
C VAL A 124 -26.99 -18.17 14.40
N GLY A 125 -26.56 -17.40 13.41
CA GLY A 125 -27.14 -16.10 13.05
C GLY A 125 -28.41 -16.27 12.22
N ALA A 126 -29.58 -16.47 12.82
CA ALA A 126 -30.44 -15.41 13.38
C ALA A 126 -30.92 -14.39 12.32
N GLY A 127 -31.77 -14.84 11.38
CA GLY A 127 -32.85 -14.02 10.80
C GLY A 127 -32.50 -12.78 9.96
N SER A 128 -31.30 -12.68 9.38
CA SER A 128 -30.97 -11.60 8.44
C SER A 128 -31.65 -11.87 7.08
N ALA A 129 -32.41 -10.89 6.57
CA ALA A 129 -33.34 -11.03 5.44
C ALA A 129 -32.70 -11.24 4.05
N GLU A 130 -31.42 -11.61 3.98
CA GLU A 130 -30.71 -11.86 2.73
C GLU A 130 -29.94 -13.19 2.81
N GLY A 131 -30.59 -14.29 2.39
CA GLY A 131 -29.91 -15.52 1.97
C GLY A 131 -29.18 -16.39 3.02
N ALA A 132 -29.17 -16.03 4.31
CA ALA A 132 -28.40 -16.78 5.31
C ALA A 132 -29.00 -18.17 5.63
N MET A 133 -28.13 -19.17 5.69
CA MET A 133 -28.40 -20.59 5.95
C MET A 133 -28.67 -20.85 7.44
N ASP A 134 -29.80 -20.37 7.94
CA ASP A 134 -30.09 -20.44 9.37
C ASP A 134 -30.48 -21.85 9.84
N ALA A 135 -29.56 -22.53 10.53
CA ALA A 135 -29.72 -23.85 11.14
C ALA A 135 -29.99 -23.79 12.67
N SER A 136 -30.22 -22.58 13.20
CA SER A 136 -30.39 -22.34 14.64
C SER A 136 -31.49 -23.17 15.29
N ASN A 137 -32.60 -23.38 14.57
CA ASN A 137 -33.76 -24.14 15.05
C ASN A 137 -33.43 -25.62 15.30
N ILE A 138 -32.43 -26.17 14.63
CA ILE A 138 -32.01 -27.58 14.78
C ILE A 138 -30.94 -27.69 15.88
N ILE A 139 -30.03 -26.71 15.95
CA ILE A 139 -28.83 -26.79 16.80
C ILE A 139 -29.08 -26.32 18.22
N LYS A 140 -29.88 -25.26 18.43
CA LYS A 140 -30.23 -24.77 19.78
C LYS A 140 -30.84 -25.86 20.67
N PRO A 141 -31.81 -26.68 20.20
CA PRO A 141 -32.35 -27.76 21.02
C PRO A 141 -31.32 -28.86 21.32
N ALA A 142 -30.45 -29.21 20.37
CA ALA A 142 -29.43 -30.24 20.56
C ALA A 142 -28.35 -29.81 21.57
N LEU A 143 -27.90 -28.56 21.52
CA LEU A 143 -27.01 -27.96 22.52
C LEU A 143 -27.69 -27.86 23.89
N SER A 144 -28.97 -27.48 23.91
CA SER A 144 -29.73 -27.34 25.15
C SER A 144 -29.88 -28.66 25.90
N ARG A 145 -30.10 -29.76 25.18
CA ARG A 145 -30.21 -31.12 25.73
C ARG A 145 -28.86 -31.81 25.98
N GLY A 146 -27.74 -31.19 25.60
CA GLY A 146 -26.41 -31.80 25.72
C GLY A 146 -26.20 -32.99 24.77
N GLU A 147 -26.99 -33.07 23.70
CA GLU A 147 -26.90 -34.12 22.68
C GLU A 147 -25.81 -33.81 21.64
N LEU A 148 -25.49 -32.52 21.48
CA LEU A 148 -24.40 -32.03 20.65
C LEU A 148 -23.26 -31.53 21.54
N GLN A 149 -22.06 -32.04 21.28
CA GLN A 149 -20.81 -31.52 21.80
C GLN A 149 -20.02 -30.91 20.64
N CYS A 150 -19.60 -29.65 20.78
CA CYS A 150 -18.93 -28.94 19.71
C CYS A 150 -17.83 -28.00 20.22
N VAL A 151 -16.87 -27.73 19.34
CA VAL A 151 -15.86 -26.67 19.46
C VAL A 151 -16.19 -25.64 18.39
N GLY A 152 -16.54 -24.42 18.81
CA GLY A 152 -16.78 -23.31 17.88
C GLY A 152 -15.56 -22.41 17.76
N ALA A 153 -15.40 -21.73 16.62
CA ALA A 153 -14.53 -20.59 16.48
C ALA A 153 -15.31 -19.39 15.91
N THR A 154 -14.91 -18.18 16.28
CA THR A 154 -15.53 -16.92 15.81
C THR A 154 -14.65 -15.73 16.20
N THR A 155 -14.94 -14.54 15.67
CA THR A 155 -14.35 -13.28 16.15
C THR A 155 -15.09 -12.74 17.38
N MET A 156 -14.44 -11.85 18.15
CA MET A 156 -15.07 -11.23 19.32
C MET A 156 -16.33 -10.43 18.94
N ASN A 157 -16.30 -9.77 17.79
CA ASN A 157 -17.41 -8.96 17.29
C ASN A 157 -18.63 -9.81 16.94
N GLU A 158 -18.42 -10.91 16.24
CA GLU A 158 -19.48 -11.88 15.91
C GLU A 158 -20.04 -12.56 17.16
N TYR A 159 -19.18 -12.97 18.10
CA TYR A 159 -19.59 -13.58 19.35
C TYR A 159 -20.56 -12.66 20.11
N ARG A 160 -20.19 -11.39 20.28
CA ARG A 160 -21.03 -10.35 20.91
C ARG A 160 -22.36 -10.15 20.19
N LYS A 161 -22.33 -10.17 18.85
CA LYS A 161 -23.51 -9.87 18.03
C LYS A 161 -24.51 -11.02 18.01
N TYR A 162 -24.05 -12.27 17.91
CA TYR A 162 -24.89 -13.43 17.61
C TYR A 162 -25.01 -14.46 18.74
N ILE A 163 -24.00 -14.59 19.60
CA ILE A 163 -23.96 -15.65 20.63
C ILE A 163 -24.26 -15.09 22.03
N GLU A 164 -23.58 -14.01 22.44
CA GLU A 164 -23.69 -13.43 23.78
C GLU A 164 -25.08 -12.87 24.07
N LYS A 165 -25.78 -12.37 23.05
CA LYS A 165 -27.15 -11.86 23.19
C LYS A 165 -28.20 -12.96 23.38
N ASP A 166 -27.88 -14.21 23.04
CA ASP A 166 -28.82 -15.33 23.15
C ASP A 166 -28.55 -16.14 24.43
N ALA A 167 -29.41 -15.95 25.42
CA ALA A 167 -29.30 -16.60 26.73
C ALA A 167 -29.37 -18.14 26.68
N ALA A 168 -29.89 -18.75 25.61
CA ALA A 168 -29.88 -20.21 25.48
C ALA A 168 -28.48 -20.72 25.08
N LEU A 169 -27.81 -20.02 24.17
CA LEU A 169 -26.48 -20.38 23.67
C LEU A 169 -25.38 -20.01 24.66
N GLU A 170 -25.45 -18.83 25.27
CA GLU A 170 -24.50 -18.35 26.28
C GLU A 170 -24.37 -19.32 27.48
N ARG A 171 -25.47 -20.01 27.84
CA ARG A 171 -25.48 -21.02 28.91
C ARG A 171 -24.88 -22.37 28.49
N ARG A 172 -24.52 -22.56 27.22
CA ARG A 172 -23.95 -23.81 26.68
C ARG A 172 -22.51 -23.67 26.22
N PHE A 173 -22.10 -22.45 25.90
CA PHE A 173 -20.74 -22.16 25.48
C PHE A 173 -19.86 -21.66 26.63
N GLN A 174 -18.57 -21.96 26.54
CA GLN A 174 -17.52 -21.41 27.38
C GLN A 174 -16.47 -20.78 26.49
N THR A 175 -16.16 -19.53 26.75
CA THR A 175 -15.18 -18.78 25.95
C THR A 175 -13.74 -19.23 26.27
N VAL A 176 -12.93 -19.33 25.22
CA VAL A 176 -11.49 -19.57 25.25
C VAL A 176 -10.86 -18.49 24.37
N LYS A 177 -10.10 -17.58 24.97
CA LYS A 177 -9.46 -16.48 24.25
C LYS A 177 -8.23 -17.02 23.51
N VAL A 178 -8.11 -16.67 22.25
CA VAL A 178 -6.99 -17.05 21.38
C VAL A 178 -6.32 -15.77 20.91
N ASP A 179 -5.15 -15.49 21.50
CA ASP A 179 -4.34 -14.33 21.14
C ASP A 179 -3.42 -14.67 19.95
N ALA A 180 -3.02 -13.63 19.23
CA ALA A 180 -2.00 -13.76 18.19
C ALA A 180 -0.67 -14.19 18.85
N PRO A 181 0.10 -15.11 18.23
CA PRO A 181 1.39 -15.51 18.75
C PRO A 181 2.36 -14.34 18.74
N THR A 182 3.33 -14.39 19.65
CA THR A 182 4.48 -13.49 19.65
C THR A 182 5.35 -13.72 18.42
N ILE A 183 6.28 -12.79 18.13
CA ILE A 183 7.21 -12.92 17.00
C ILE A 183 8.03 -14.22 17.12
N ASP A 184 8.52 -14.53 18.31
CA ASP A 184 9.34 -15.73 18.54
C ASP A 184 8.52 -17.02 18.37
N GLU A 185 7.30 -17.06 18.90
CA GLU A 185 6.38 -18.19 18.70
C GLU A 185 6.01 -18.36 17.22
N ALA A 186 5.78 -17.27 16.49
CA ALA A 186 5.47 -17.31 15.06
C ALA A 186 6.66 -17.84 14.23
N ILE A 187 7.90 -17.52 14.61
CA ILE A 187 9.10 -18.07 13.97
C ILE A 187 9.15 -19.59 14.17
N GLU A 188 8.90 -20.07 15.38
CA GLU A 188 8.85 -21.52 15.67
C GLU A 188 7.71 -22.22 14.92
N ILE A 189 6.54 -21.57 14.79
CA ILE A 189 5.43 -22.06 13.95
C ILE A 189 5.90 -22.23 12.49
N LEU A 190 6.55 -21.22 11.90
CA LEU A 190 7.06 -21.29 10.53
C LEU A 190 8.12 -22.39 10.38
N LYS A 191 9.04 -22.55 11.34
CA LYS A 191 10.05 -23.63 11.33
C LYS A 191 9.42 -25.02 11.35
N GLY A 192 8.33 -25.22 12.10
CA GLY A 192 7.66 -26.51 12.12
C GLY A 192 6.82 -26.78 10.86
N LEU A 193 6.32 -25.75 10.19
CA LEU A 193 5.63 -25.87 8.90
C LEU A 193 6.60 -26.03 7.71
N ARG A 194 7.83 -25.51 7.84
CA ARG A 194 8.87 -25.50 6.79
C ARG A 194 8.99 -26.81 6.01
N PRO A 195 9.10 -28.02 6.62
CA PRO A 195 9.31 -29.25 5.86
C PRO A 195 8.20 -29.53 4.83
N LYS A 196 6.95 -29.20 5.14
CA LYS A 196 5.81 -29.41 4.24
C LYS A 196 5.84 -28.42 3.07
N TYR A 197 6.15 -27.15 3.32
CA TYR A 197 6.27 -26.14 2.27
C TYR A 197 7.49 -26.37 1.39
N GLU A 198 8.62 -26.78 1.96
CA GLU A 198 9.82 -27.15 1.17
C GLU A 198 9.53 -28.32 0.25
N ALA A 199 8.85 -29.36 0.73
CA ALA A 199 8.44 -30.51 -0.07
C ALA A 199 7.43 -30.14 -1.15
N HIS A 200 6.43 -29.32 -0.81
CA HIS A 200 5.40 -28.87 -1.75
C HIS A 200 5.99 -28.05 -2.90
N HIS A 201 6.87 -27.09 -2.58
CA HIS A 201 7.45 -26.17 -3.57
C HIS A 201 8.75 -26.66 -4.21
N LYS A 202 9.36 -27.72 -3.68
CA LYS A 202 10.71 -28.17 -4.06
C LYS A 202 11.74 -27.04 -3.94
N ALA A 203 11.66 -26.32 -2.83
CA ALA A 203 12.54 -25.19 -2.52
C ALA A 203 13.03 -25.30 -1.08
N LYS A 204 14.23 -24.81 -0.78
CA LYS A 204 14.80 -24.76 0.57
C LYS A 204 14.65 -23.36 1.15
N LEU A 205 13.98 -23.24 2.29
CA LEU A 205 13.76 -21.97 3.00
C LEU A 205 14.88 -21.77 4.02
N THR A 206 15.60 -20.64 3.98
CA THR A 206 16.61 -20.37 5.01
C THR A 206 15.96 -19.91 6.32
N ASP A 207 16.66 -20.10 7.45
CA ASP A 207 16.16 -19.63 8.76
C ASP A 207 16.01 -18.10 8.77
N GLU A 208 16.95 -17.37 8.15
CA GLU A 208 16.88 -15.92 7.96
C GLU A 208 15.63 -15.51 7.16
N ALA A 209 15.21 -16.32 6.18
CA ALA A 209 13.99 -16.07 5.41
C ALA A 209 12.75 -16.19 6.30
N LEU A 210 12.66 -17.22 7.16
CA LEU A 210 11.53 -17.39 8.07
C LEU A 210 11.45 -16.24 9.09
N GLU A 211 12.59 -15.85 9.67
CA GLU A 211 12.64 -14.70 10.56
C GLU A 211 12.20 -13.40 9.88
N THR A 212 12.67 -13.20 8.64
CA THR A 212 12.29 -12.04 7.83
C THR A 212 10.79 -12.05 7.52
N ALA A 213 10.24 -13.20 7.13
CA ALA A 213 8.81 -13.35 6.86
C ALA A 213 7.96 -12.93 8.07
N VAL A 214 8.32 -13.35 9.29
CA VAL A 214 7.60 -12.94 10.51
C VAL A 214 7.81 -11.47 10.84
N LYS A 215 9.06 -11.03 10.98
CA LYS A 215 9.39 -9.66 11.43
C LYS A 215 8.85 -8.60 10.46
N PHE A 216 8.99 -8.83 9.16
CA PHE A 216 8.60 -7.87 8.14
C PHE A 216 7.09 -7.94 7.85
N SER A 217 6.46 -9.12 7.86
CA SER A 217 4.99 -9.17 7.74
C SER A 217 4.31 -8.52 8.95
N GLU A 218 4.89 -8.63 10.16
CA GLU A 218 4.39 -7.94 11.34
C GLU A 218 4.50 -6.42 11.21
N ARG A 219 5.63 -5.93 10.68
CA ARG A 219 5.88 -4.49 10.53
C ARG A 219 5.10 -3.85 9.38
N TYR A 220 4.97 -4.53 8.25
CA TYR A 220 4.52 -3.92 6.98
C TYR A 220 3.14 -4.38 6.50
N ILE A 221 2.72 -5.61 6.83
CA ILE A 221 1.37 -6.11 6.47
C ILE A 221 0.41 -5.81 7.62
N THR A 222 -0.26 -4.66 7.52
CA THR A 222 -1.26 -4.20 8.50
C THR A 222 -2.64 -4.80 8.22
N GLY A 223 -3.47 -4.97 9.26
CA GLY A 223 -4.82 -5.52 9.14
C GLY A 223 -4.93 -7.06 9.09
N ARG A 224 -3.80 -7.77 9.06
CA ARG A 224 -3.72 -9.23 9.27
C ARG A 224 -2.88 -9.55 10.51
N PHE A 225 -3.12 -10.72 11.08
CA PHE A 225 -2.46 -11.17 12.31
C PHE A 225 -1.49 -12.32 12.03
N LEU A 226 -0.48 -12.47 12.88
CA LEU A 226 0.36 -13.66 12.91
C LEU A 226 -0.46 -14.88 13.39
N PRO A 227 -0.10 -16.11 12.98
CA PRO A 227 0.98 -16.44 12.05
C PRO A 227 0.56 -16.39 10.56
N ASP A 228 -0.73 -16.26 10.25
CA ASP A 228 -1.30 -16.36 8.90
C ASP A 228 -0.57 -15.51 7.84
N LYS A 229 -0.37 -14.22 8.10
CA LYS A 229 0.33 -13.34 7.15
C LYS A 229 1.79 -13.74 6.88
N ALA A 230 2.47 -14.37 7.83
CA ALA A 230 3.85 -14.83 7.65
C ALA A 230 3.90 -16.15 6.87
N ILE A 231 2.92 -17.04 7.10
CA ILE A 231 2.74 -18.27 6.33
C ILE A 231 2.46 -17.96 4.87
N ASP A 232 1.57 -17.00 4.60
CA ASP A 232 1.24 -16.56 3.24
C ASP A 232 2.46 -16.03 2.48
N VAL A 233 3.29 -15.20 3.14
CA VAL A 233 4.55 -14.70 2.56
C VAL A 233 5.53 -15.85 2.27
N MET A 234 5.64 -16.82 3.19
CA MET A 234 6.49 -18.00 3.01
C MET A 234 6.02 -18.86 1.83
N ASP A 235 4.71 -19.05 1.69
CA ASP A 235 4.09 -19.83 0.61
C ASP A 235 4.30 -19.16 -0.74
N GLU A 236 4.02 -17.86 -0.86
CA GLU A 236 4.19 -17.11 -2.11
C GLU A 236 5.68 -17.03 -2.52
N ALA A 237 6.60 -16.90 -1.56
CA ALA A 237 8.03 -16.94 -1.83
C ALA A 237 8.48 -18.30 -2.37
N GLY A 238 8.01 -19.41 -1.77
CA GLY A 238 8.25 -20.76 -2.25
C GLY A 238 7.68 -21.00 -3.66
N ALA A 239 6.44 -20.56 -3.90
CA ALA A 239 5.78 -20.67 -5.19
C ALA A 239 6.53 -19.86 -6.27
N ARG A 240 6.95 -18.63 -5.97
CA ARG A 240 7.72 -17.77 -6.88
C ARG A 240 9.07 -18.38 -7.23
N ALA A 241 9.80 -18.88 -6.23
CA ALA A 241 11.07 -19.56 -6.43
C ALA A 241 10.94 -20.77 -7.38
N ARG A 242 9.87 -21.55 -7.21
CA ARG A 242 9.53 -22.67 -8.08
C ARG A 242 9.14 -22.25 -9.51
N ILE A 243 8.35 -21.19 -9.65
CA ILE A 243 7.95 -20.68 -10.97
C ILE A 243 9.18 -20.17 -11.74
N ASN A 244 10.06 -19.43 -11.06
CA ASN A 244 11.29 -18.90 -11.65
C ASN A 244 12.20 -20.02 -12.15
N SER A 245 12.30 -21.14 -11.42
CA SER A 245 13.08 -22.30 -11.89
C SER A 245 12.42 -23.07 -13.04
N MET A 246 11.11 -22.96 -13.21
CA MET A 246 10.38 -23.54 -14.36
C MET A 246 10.33 -22.62 -15.59
N THR A 247 10.71 -21.36 -15.45
CA THR A 247 10.66 -20.39 -16.53
C THR A 247 11.86 -20.59 -17.47
N ARG A 248 11.59 -20.71 -18.77
CA ARG A 248 12.64 -20.86 -19.78
C ARG A 248 13.49 -19.58 -19.84
N PRO A 249 14.82 -19.68 -20.10
CA PRO A 249 15.67 -18.51 -20.28
C PRO A 249 15.11 -17.56 -21.36
N PRO A 250 15.25 -16.24 -21.19
CA PRO A 250 14.73 -15.26 -22.16
C PRO A 250 15.28 -15.48 -23.57
N ASP A 251 16.55 -15.92 -23.68
CA ASP A 251 17.23 -16.26 -24.93
C ASP A 251 16.47 -17.30 -25.76
N VAL A 252 15.74 -18.22 -25.12
CA VAL A 252 14.95 -19.26 -25.82
C VAL A 252 13.87 -18.60 -26.68
N LYS A 253 13.21 -17.56 -26.17
CA LYS A 253 12.14 -16.86 -26.89
C LYS A 253 12.67 -16.05 -28.07
N GLU A 254 13.87 -15.50 -27.95
CA GLU A 254 14.54 -14.81 -29.06
C GLU A 254 14.97 -15.80 -30.15
N ILE A 255 15.53 -16.94 -29.76
CA ILE A 255 15.93 -18.00 -30.69
C ILE A 255 14.72 -18.60 -31.42
N GLU A 256 13.58 -18.82 -30.73
CA GLU A 256 12.33 -19.27 -31.34
C GLU A 256 11.82 -18.27 -32.40
N LYS A 257 11.86 -16.96 -32.11
CA LYS A 257 11.52 -15.90 -33.07
C LYS A 257 12.47 -15.90 -34.27
N ASP A 258 13.76 -16.10 -34.05
CA ASP A 258 14.75 -16.18 -35.11
C ASP A 258 14.50 -17.39 -36.03
N ILE A 259 14.16 -18.54 -35.47
CA ILE A 259 13.79 -19.74 -36.24
C ILE A 259 12.55 -19.45 -37.09
N GLU A 260 11.53 -18.80 -36.52
CA GLU A 260 10.31 -18.43 -37.25
C GLU A 260 10.60 -17.45 -38.40
N ARG A 261 11.41 -16.42 -38.15
CA ARG A 261 11.87 -15.48 -39.18
C ARG A 261 12.62 -16.20 -40.31
N ILE A 262 13.60 -17.04 -39.98
CA ILE A 262 14.38 -17.82 -40.96
C ILE A 262 13.45 -18.74 -41.77
N ARG A 263 12.45 -19.34 -41.12
CA ARG A 263 11.47 -20.21 -41.79
C ARG A 263 10.64 -19.44 -42.82
N LEU A 264 10.14 -18.25 -42.46
CA LEU A 264 9.39 -17.39 -43.39
C LEU A 264 10.25 -16.91 -44.56
N GLU A 265 11.50 -16.51 -44.29
CA GLU A 265 12.46 -16.11 -45.33
C GLU A 265 12.77 -17.28 -46.28
N LYS A 266 12.91 -18.50 -45.74
CA LYS A 266 13.15 -19.72 -46.53
C LYS A 266 11.95 -20.04 -47.42
N GLU A 267 10.72 -19.98 -46.89
CA GLU A 267 9.50 -20.20 -47.67
C GLU A 267 9.33 -19.15 -48.77
N ALA A 268 9.70 -17.88 -48.51
CA ALA A 268 9.72 -16.83 -49.52
C ALA A 268 10.76 -17.08 -50.62
N ALA A 269 11.97 -17.52 -50.25
CA ALA A 269 13.03 -17.87 -51.21
C ALA A 269 12.63 -19.06 -52.10
N ILE A 270 11.98 -20.08 -51.53
CA ILE A 270 11.44 -21.22 -52.28
C ILE A 270 10.37 -20.75 -53.29
N LYS A 271 9.45 -19.88 -52.87
CA LYS A 271 8.42 -19.30 -53.76
C LYS A 271 9.03 -18.46 -54.89
N ALA A 272 10.13 -17.77 -54.61
CA ALA A 272 10.88 -17.00 -55.59
C ALA A 272 11.82 -17.84 -56.49
N GLN A 273 11.86 -19.17 -56.31
CA GLN A 273 12.75 -20.10 -57.00
C GLN A 273 14.26 -19.81 -56.78
N ASP A 274 14.60 -19.10 -55.70
CA ASP A 274 15.98 -18.84 -55.28
C ASP A 274 16.47 -20.01 -54.40
N PHE A 275 16.90 -21.08 -55.06
CA PHE A 275 17.27 -22.34 -54.40
C PHE A 275 18.56 -22.23 -53.58
N GLU A 276 19.49 -21.37 -53.97
CA GLU A 276 20.76 -21.17 -53.26
C GLU A 276 20.53 -20.48 -51.91
N LYS A 277 19.72 -19.41 -51.90
CA LYS A 277 19.31 -18.74 -50.67
C LYS A 277 18.46 -19.65 -49.78
N ALA A 278 17.55 -20.44 -50.36
CA ALA A 278 16.75 -21.40 -49.62
C ALA A 278 17.60 -22.49 -48.93
N ALA A 279 18.67 -22.97 -49.58
CA ALA A 279 19.60 -23.94 -49.00
C ALA A 279 20.39 -23.33 -47.83
N SER A 280 20.92 -22.11 -47.98
CA SER A 280 21.61 -21.38 -46.91
C SER A 280 20.71 -21.15 -45.69
N LEU A 281 19.45 -20.72 -45.91
CA LEU A 281 18.48 -20.52 -44.84
C LEU A 281 18.05 -21.83 -44.16
N ARG A 282 17.98 -22.94 -44.90
CA ARG A 282 17.73 -24.28 -44.33
C ARG A 282 18.85 -24.69 -43.37
N ASP A 283 20.11 -24.49 -43.77
CA ASP A 283 21.26 -24.87 -42.95
C ASP A 283 21.35 -23.96 -41.71
N LYS A 284 21.04 -22.66 -41.86
CA LYS A 284 20.92 -21.72 -40.75
C LYS A 284 19.80 -22.10 -39.77
N GLU A 285 18.61 -22.46 -40.27
CA GLU A 285 17.49 -22.94 -39.44
C GLU A 285 17.90 -24.18 -38.63
N LYS A 286 18.61 -25.13 -39.25
CA LYS A 286 19.11 -26.33 -38.60
C LYS A 286 20.10 -25.99 -37.47
N GLN A 287 21.08 -25.13 -37.74
CA GLN A 287 22.05 -24.70 -36.72
C GLN A 287 21.37 -23.96 -35.56
N THR A 288 20.40 -23.09 -35.84
CA THR A 288 19.65 -22.37 -34.80
C THR A 288 18.79 -23.31 -33.96
N LYS A 289 18.19 -24.35 -34.56
CA LYS A 289 17.47 -25.41 -33.84
C LYS A 289 18.39 -26.26 -32.95
N GLU A 290 19.56 -26.65 -33.44
CA GLU A 290 20.55 -27.39 -32.64
C GLU A 290 21.03 -26.55 -31.45
N LYS A 291 21.23 -25.24 -31.65
CA LYS A 291 21.55 -24.30 -30.56
C LYS A 291 20.40 -24.22 -29.53
N LEU A 292 19.15 -24.15 -29.98
CA LEU A 292 17.99 -24.17 -29.08
C LEU A 292 17.93 -25.46 -28.25
N ASP A 293 18.10 -26.62 -28.89
CA ASP A 293 18.04 -27.92 -28.22
C ASP A 293 19.15 -28.08 -27.18
N SER A 294 20.38 -27.64 -27.49
CA SER A 294 21.50 -27.67 -26.53
C SER A 294 21.25 -26.76 -25.32
N ILE A 295 20.71 -25.55 -25.51
CA ILE A 295 20.33 -24.65 -24.41
C ILE A 295 19.23 -25.27 -23.56
N LEU A 296 18.22 -25.87 -24.18
CA LEU A 296 17.11 -26.52 -23.46
C LEU A 296 17.58 -27.76 -22.69
N GLN A 297 18.49 -28.56 -23.24
CA GLN A 297 19.09 -29.70 -22.54
C GLN A 297 19.91 -29.26 -21.34
N LYS A 298 20.77 -28.25 -21.52
CA LYS A 298 21.58 -27.69 -20.41
C LYS A 298 20.68 -27.14 -19.30
N TRP A 299 19.63 -26.40 -19.66
CA TRP A 299 18.64 -25.90 -18.69
C TRP A 299 17.89 -27.02 -17.96
N ARG A 300 17.55 -28.12 -18.65
CA ARG A 300 16.91 -29.29 -18.00
C ARG A 300 17.84 -29.97 -17.00
N GLN A 301 19.13 -30.13 -17.33
CA GLN A 301 20.12 -30.67 -16.39
C GLN A 301 20.31 -29.76 -15.19
N GLU A 302 20.50 -28.45 -15.41
CA GLU A 302 20.61 -27.48 -14.32
C GLU A 302 19.36 -27.46 -13.43
N ARG A 303 18.17 -27.72 -14.00
CA ARG A 303 16.90 -27.80 -13.26
C ARG A 303 16.80 -29.03 -12.35
N GLU A 304 17.28 -30.19 -12.78
CA GLU A 304 17.21 -31.42 -11.98
C GLU A 304 18.21 -31.41 -10.82
N GLU A 305 19.32 -30.69 -10.96
CA GLU A 305 20.38 -30.63 -9.95
C GLU A 305 20.20 -29.51 -8.89
N LYS A 306 19.42 -28.46 -9.16
CA LYS A 306 19.29 -27.29 -8.28
C LYS A 306 17.98 -27.28 -7.49
N GLU A 307 18.07 -27.59 -6.20
CA GLU A 307 17.06 -27.14 -5.24
C GLU A 307 17.11 -25.61 -5.15
N VAL A 308 15.96 -24.96 -5.35
CA VAL A 308 15.89 -23.50 -5.34
C VAL A 308 15.96 -23.02 -3.89
N LEU A 309 16.94 -22.17 -3.58
CA LEU A 309 17.07 -21.56 -2.26
C LEU A 309 16.19 -20.30 -2.18
N VAL A 310 15.38 -20.21 -1.14
CA VAL A 310 14.56 -19.03 -0.81
C VAL A 310 15.25 -18.29 0.33
N THR A 311 15.61 -17.04 0.09
CA THR A 311 16.35 -16.21 1.04
C THR A 311 15.49 -15.10 1.65
N ALA A 312 16.06 -14.33 2.56
CA ALA A 312 15.40 -13.14 3.12
C ALA A 312 14.98 -12.13 2.03
N ASP A 313 15.76 -11.99 0.96
CA ASP A 313 15.46 -11.05 -0.14
C ASP A 313 14.21 -11.46 -0.92
N ASP A 314 13.94 -12.77 -1.04
CA ASP A 314 12.71 -13.28 -1.65
C ASP A 314 11.50 -12.90 -0.81
N MET A 315 11.58 -13.04 0.51
CA MET A 315 10.53 -12.65 1.44
C MET A 315 10.26 -11.14 1.37
N MET A 316 11.32 -10.33 1.39
CA MET A 316 11.20 -8.88 1.24
C MET A 316 10.55 -8.49 -0.10
N HIS A 317 10.89 -9.19 -1.20
CA HIS A 317 10.25 -8.93 -2.49
C HIS A 317 8.76 -9.26 -2.49
N ILE A 318 8.35 -10.37 -1.89
CA ILE A 318 6.93 -10.73 -1.77
C ILE A 318 6.19 -9.67 -0.95
N ILE A 319 6.69 -9.34 0.23
CA ILE A 319 6.07 -8.33 1.09
C ILE A 319 6.02 -6.99 0.35
N SER A 320 7.08 -6.65 -0.39
CA SER A 320 7.14 -5.43 -1.20
C SER A 320 6.05 -5.36 -2.25
N LYS A 321 5.80 -6.47 -2.95
CA LYS A 321 4.76 -6.56 -3.98
C LYS A 321 3.36 -6.52 -3.38
N VAL A 322 3.13 -7.19 -2.25
CA VAL A 322 1.83 -7.21 -1.56
C VAL A 322 1.48 -5.85 -0.96
N THR A 323 2.47 -5.18 -0.37
CA THR A 323 2.27 -3.92 0.35
C THR A 323 2.49 -2.68 -0.52
N GLY A 324 3.11 -2.84 -1.70
CA GLY A 324 3.61 -1.73 -2.52
C GLY A 324 4.87 -1.05 -1.96
N VAL A 325 5.44 -1.56 -0.88
CA VAL A 325 6.55 -0.94 -0.15
C VAL A 325 7.88 -1.45 -0.71
N PRO A 326 8.81 -0.62 -1.19
CA PRO A 326 10.13 -1.10 -1.60
C PRO A 326 10.92 -1.59 -0.36
N LEU A 327 11.04 -2.92 -0.19
CA LEU A 327 11.70 -3.55 0.97
C LEU A 327 13.02 -4.26 0.64
N GLN A 328 13.44 -4.27 -0.63
CA GLN A 328 14.77 -4.81 -0.98
C GLN A 328 15.84 -4.12 -0.15
N ARG A 329 16.98 -4.80 0.10
CA ARG A 329 18.20 -4.21 0.70
C ARG A 329 18.73 -3.06 -0.15
N MET A 330 17.99 -1.95 -0.10
CA MET A 330 18.29 -0.63 -0.60
C MET A 330 18.83 0.23 0.54
N GLU A 331 19.24 -0.34 1.68
CA GLU A 331 19.74 0.47 2.81
C GLU A 331 20.85 1.42 2.37
N GLN A 332 21.78 0.98 1.51
CA GLN A 332 22.80 1.87 0.97
C GLN A 332 22.26 2.83 -0.11
N ALA A 333 21.52 2.33 -1.11
CA ALA A 333 21.02 3.17 -2.20
C ALA A 333 19.99 4.22 -1.73
N GLU A 334 19.14 3.88 -0.78
CA GLU A 334 18.14 4.75 -0.18
C GLU A 334 18.76 5.72 0.83
N THR A 335 19.78 5.29 1.59
CA THR A 335 20.56 6.23 2.42
C THR A 335 21.33 7.22 1.56
N GLU A 336 21.99 6.75 0.49
CA GLU A 336 22.69 7.62 -0.45
C GLU A 336 21.70 8.58 -1.14
N LYS A 337 20.53 8.08 -1.53
CA LYS A 337 19.42 8.91 -2.03
C LYS A 337 19.03 9.97 -1.00
N LEU A 338 18.77 9.60 0.25
CA LEU A 338 18.43 10.55 1.32
C LEU A 338 19.55 11.57 1.61
N LEU A 339 20.82 11.19 1.46
CA LEU A 339 21.95 12.12 1.57
C LEU A 339 21.95 13.16 0.44
N LYS A 340 21.49 12.78 -0.76
CA LYS A 340 21.34 13.65 -1.95
C LYS A 340 20.00 14.39 -2.01
N MET A 341 19.06 14.12 -1.08
CA MET A 341 17.72 14.73 -1.07
C MET A 341 17.78 16.25 -1.10
N GLU A 342 18.64 16.85 -0.27
CA GLU A 342 18.70 18.31 -0.14
C GLU A 342 19.10 18.97 -1.47
N GLU A 343 20.07 18.39 -2.17
CA GLU A 343 20.54 18.85 -3.49
C GLU A 343 19.44 18.69 -4.57
N GLU A 344 18.82 17.52 -4.64
CA GLU A 344 17.78 17.24 -5.63
C GLU A 344 16.51 18.09 -5.43
N LEU A 345 16.11 18.33 -4.18
CA LEU A 345 14.94 19.15 -3.87
C LEU A 345 15.22 20.64 -4.10
N LYS A 346 16.42 21.14 -3.76
CA LYS A 346 16.83 22.54 -4.04
C LYS A 346 16.81 22.86 -5.54
N GLY A 347 17.22 21.91 -6.39
CA GLY A 347 17.15 22.06 -7.84
C GLY A 347 15.71 22.15 -8.41
N LYS A 348 14.70 21.78 -7.61
CA LYS A 348 13.28 21.79 -8.03
C LYS A 348 12.45 22.85 -7.32
N VAL A 349 12.69 23.08 -6.03
CA VAL A 349 11.92 23.99 -5.17
C VAL A 349 12.72 25.27 -4.95
N ILE A 350 12.40 26.29 -5.73
CA ILE A 350 13.17 27.52 -5.81
C ILE A 350 12.86 28.48 -4.64
N GLY A 351 13.91 29.05 -4.05
CA GLY A 351 13.81 30.11 -3.04
C GLY A 351 13.40 29.62 -1.65
N GLN A 352 13.44 28.30 -1.40
CA GLN A 352 13.00 27.67 -0.14
C GLN A 352 14.06 26.74 0.45
N ASP A 353 15.33 27.12 0.36
CA ASP A 353 16.47 26.29 0.74
C ASP A 353 16.46 25.89 2.23
N GLU A 354 16.03 26.82 3.10
CA GLU A 354 15.90 26.55 4.55
C GLU A 354 14.85 25.47 4.82
N ALA A 355 13.70 25.54 4.13
CA ALA A 355 12.62 24.57 4.25
C ALA A 355 13.08 23.18 3.80
N VAL A 356 13.75 23.11 2.64
CA VAL A 356 14.31 21.86 2.10
C VAL A 356 15.36 21.28 3.05
N SER A 357 16.25 22.10 3.60
CA SER A 357 17.30 21.65 4.53
C SER A 357 16.70 21.13 5.84
N ALA A 358 15.71 21.82 6.41
CA ALA A 358 15.04 21.40 7.65
C ALA A 358 14.35 20.04 7.49
N ILE A 359 13.58 19.84 6.41
CA ILE A 359 12.91 18.57 6.10
C ILE A 359 13.96 17.46 5.89
N SER A 360 14.98 17.73 5.09
CA SER A 360 16.04 16.76 4.79
C SER A 360 16.79 16.32 6.05
N LYS A 361 17.00 17.21 7.02
CA LYS A 361 17.59 16.87 8.33
C LYS A 361 16.63 16.01 9.16
N ALA A 362 15.37 16.40 9.27
CA ALA A 362 14.37 15.66 10.03
C ALA A 362 14.16 14.22 9.51
N LEU A 363 14.07 14.05 8.19
CA LEU A 363 13.90 12.73 7.57
C LEU A 363 15.16 11.87 7.72
N ARG A 364 16.36 12.45 7.62
CA ARG A 364 17.61 11.72 7.92
C ARG A 364 17.67 11.23 9.38
N ARG A 365 17.22 12.04 10.35
CA ARG A 365 17.10 11.61 11.76
C ARG A 365 16.14 10.43 11.92
N SER A 366 14.99 10.48 11.24
CA SER A 366 14.04 9.37 11.27
C SER A 366 14.60 8.10 10.63
N ARG A 367 15.41 8.22 9.57
CA ARG A 367 15.98 7.05 8.90
C ARG A 367 17.13 6.40 9.66
N ALA A 368 17.89 7.18 10.42
CA ALA A 368 18.96 6.67 11.28
C ALA A 368 18.45 5.95 12.54
N ASP A 369 17.15 5.61 12.61
CA ASP A 369 16.46 5.04 13.77
C ASP A 369 16.68 5.83 15.09
N LEU A 370 16.96 7.13 14.97
CA LEU A 370 17.12 8.04 16.12
C LEU A 370 15.78 8.63 16.58
N LYS A 371 14.67 8.27 15.92
CA LYS A 371 13.31 8.73 16.22
C LYS A 371 12.48 7.61 16.83
N ASP A 372 11.49 7.99 17.65
CA ASP A 372 10.51 7.04 18.19
C ASP A 372 9.77 6.30 17.05
N PRO A 373 9.86 4.96 16.98
CA PRO A 373 9.23 4.15 15.93
C PRO A 373 7.69 4.15 16.00
N ARG A 374 7.08 4.73 17.04
CA ARG A 374 5.62 4.89 17.16
C ARG A 374 5.09 6.11 16.43
N ARG A 375 5.94 7.07 16.04
CA ARG A 375 5.51 8.32 15.40
C ARG A 375 5.65 8.27 13.87
N PRO A 376 4.97 9.14 13.11
CA PRO A 376 5.17 9.27 11.66
C PRO A 376 6.64 9.55 11.31
N ILE A 377 7.05 9.27 10.07
CA ILE A 377 8.44 9.49 9.59
C ILE A 377 8.85 10.95 9.78
N GLY A 378 7.96 11.88 9.44
CA GLY A 378 8.16 13.31 9.61
C GLY A 378 6.85 14.01 9.90
N SER A 379 6.85 15.02 10.77
CA SER A 379 5.71 15.91 11.00
C SER A 379 6.11 17.38 10.90
N PHE A 380 5.48 18.10 9.97
CA PHE A 380 5.87 19.45 9.61
C PHE A 380 4.65 20.38 9.51
N ILE A 381 4.83 21.64 9.89
CA ILE A 381 3.92 22.72 9.51
C ILE A 381 4.63 23.73 8.62
N PHE A 382 4.03 24.07 7.49
CA PHE A 382 4.52 25.00 6.49
C PHE A 382 3.75 26.31 6.61
N LEU A 383 4.44 27.36 7.04
CA LEU A 383 3.90 28.71 7.26
C LEU A 383 4.35 29.63 6.13
N GLY A 384 3.48 30.52 5.65
CA GLY A 384 3.86 31.54 4.65
C GLY A 384 2.70 31.94 3.74
N PRO A 385 2.90 32.87 2.80
CA PRO A 385 1.82 33.33 1.92
C PRO A 385 1.39 32.27 0.88
N THR A 386 0.26 32.52 0.22
CA THR A 386 -0.23 31.68 -0.86
C THR A 386 0.69 31.75 -2.08
N GLY A 387 0.99 30.59 -2.68
CA GLY A 387 1.72 30.53 -3.94
C GLY A 387 3.25 30.58 -3.88
N VAL A 388 3.85 30.46 -2.69
CA VAL A 388 5.32 30.38 -2.48
C VAL A 388 5.91 28.97 -2.62
N GLY A 389 5.07 27.94 -2.77
CA GLY A 389 5.53 26.57 -3.04
C GLY A 389 5.31 25.52 -1.93
N LYS A 390 4.52 25.81 -0.89
CA LYS A 390 4.21 24.86 0.22
C LYS A 390 3.71 23.50 -0.27
N THR A 391 2.61 23.49 -1.04
CA THR A 391 2.02 22.29 -1.66
C THR A 391 2.98 21.65 -2.67
N PHE A 392 3.75 22.46 -3.40
CA PHE A 392 4.69 21.96 -4.40
C PHE A 392 5.86 21.19 -3.77
N LEU A 393 6.38 21.66 -2.63
CA LEU A 393 7.40 20.95 -1.86
C LEU A 393 6.87 19.60 -1.35
N ALA A 394 5.62 19.55 -0.86
CA ALA A 394 4.99 18.29 -0.46
C ALA A 394 4.88 17.29 -1.62
N GLN A 395 4.48 17.76 -2.82
CA GLN A 395 4.42 16.94 -4.02
C GLN A 395 5.81 16.42 -4.43
N LYS A 396 6.84 17.28 -4.42
CA LYS A 396 8.22 16.86 -4.74
C LYS A 396 8.80 15.91 -3.71
N LEU A 397 8.41 16.07 -2.45
CA LEU A 397 8.78 15.13 -1.40
C LEU A 397 8.14 13.76 -1.61
N ALA A 398 6.87 13.69 -2.01
CA ALA A 398 6.20 12.44 -2.33
C ALA A 398 6.87 11.72 -3.51
N GLU A 399 7.14 12.45 -4.61
CA GLU A 399 7.89 11.93 -5.77
C GLU A 399 9.26 11.39 -5.36
N PHE A 400 9.98 12.13 -4.52
CA PHE A 400 11.32 11.76 -4.12
C PHE A 400 11.33 10.54 -3.18
N MET A 401 10.52 10.58 -2.11
CA MET A 401 10.51 9.55 -1.07
C MET A 401 9.87 8.25 -1.54
N PHE A 402 8.75 8.33 -2.25
CA PHE A 402 7.93 7.16 -2.57
C PHE A 402 7.95 6.80 -4.06
N GLY A 403 8.61 7.60 -4.89
CA GLY A 403 8.74 7.33 -6.33
C GLY A 403 7.48 7.62 -7.15
N ASP A 404 6.40 8.05 -6.50
CA ASP A 404 5.09 8.28 -7.10
C ASP A 404 4.52 9.64 -6.67
N ARG A 405 3.94 10.38 -7.63
CA ARG A 405 3.19 11.62 -7.36
C ARG A 405 1.91 11.34 -6.60
N ASP A 406 1.26 10.22 -6.90
CA ASP A 406 -0.02 9.86 -6.31
C ASP A 406 0.15 9.36 -4.85
N ALA A 407 1.39 9.23 -4.37
CA ALA A 407 1.68 9.03 -2.95
C ALA A 407 1.39 10.29 -2.10
N LEU A 408 1.02 11.42 -2.72
CA LEU A 408 0.51 12.60 -2.02
C LEU A 408 -1.01 12.45 -1.76
N ILE A 409 -1.38 12.26 -0.49
CA ILE A 409 -2.76 12.31 -0.03
C ILE A 409 -3.03 13.75 0.43
N GLN A 410 -3.74 14.53 -0.39
CA GLN A 410 -4.08 15.91 -0.07
C GLN A 410 -5.50 16.01 0.50
N ILE A 411 -5.63 16.73 1.59
CA ILE A 411 -6.90 17.00 2.26
C ILE A 411 -7.00 18.50 2.56
N ASP A 412 -8.02 19.16 2.01
CA ASP A 412 -8.30 20.57 2.25
C ASP A 412 -9.10 20.75 3.54
N MET A 413 -8.50 21.38 4.56
CA MET A 413 -9.16 21.59 5.85
C MET A 413 -10.29 22.62 5.82
N SER A 414 -10.43 23.40 4.75
CA SER A 414 -11.61 24.23 4.51
C SER A 414 -12.88 23.42 4.35
N GLU A 415 -12.79 22.15 3.91
CA GLU A 415 -13.95 21.25 3.82
C GLU A 415 -14.37 20.66 5.18
N TYR A 416 -13.55 20.82 6.22
CA TYR A 416 -13.72 20.21 7.54
C TYR A 416 -13.86 21.24 8.66
N MET A 417 -14.43 22.40 8.35
CA MET A 417 -14.70 23.47 9.31
C MET A 417 -15.81 23.10 10.31
N GLU A 418 -16.73 22.20 9.91
CA GLU A 418 -17.86 21.79 10.74
C GLU A 418 -17.64 20.42 11.40
N LYS A 419 -18.34 20.20 12.52
CA LYS A 419 -18.28 18.93 13.27
C LYS A 419 -18.73 17.72 12.45
N PHE A 420 -19.78 17.87 11.64
CA PHE A 420 -20.29 16.75 10.82
C PHE A 420 -19.29 16.37 9.72
N THR A 421 -18.69 17.35 9.04
CA THR A 421 -17.66 17.10 8.02
C THR A 421 -16.40 16.49 8.61
N ALA A 422 -15.97 16.90 9.82
CA ALA A 422 -14.82 16.32 10.52
C ALA A 422 -14.94 14.80 10.68
N SER A 423 -16.14 14.28 10.95
CA SER A 423 -16.38 12.84 11.09
C SER A 423 -16.09 12.07 9.78
N ARG A 424 -16.20 12.70 8.60
CA ARG A 424 -15.92 12.04 7.32
C ARG A 424 -14.44 11.65 7.14
N LEU A 425 -13.51 12.25 7.88
CA LEU A 425 -12.10 11.87 7.82
C LEU A 425 -11.86 10.42 8.30
N ILE A 426 -12.57 10.01 9.35
CA ILE A 426 -12.45 8.68 9.98
C ILE A 426 -13.65 7.78 9.71
N GLY A 427 -14.71 8.33 9.14
CA GLY A 427 -15.97 7.65 8.85
C GLY A 427 -17.07 8.11 9.80
N SER A 428 -18.30 8.14 9.28
CA SER A 428 -19.45 8.53 10.08
C SER A 428 -19.69 7.51 11.22
N PRO A 429 -20.27 7.93 12.36
CA PRO A 429 -20.63 7.01 13.44
C PRO A 429 -21.74 6.04 13.03
N PRO A 430 -21.92 4.91 13.74
CA PRO A 430 -23.05 4.00 13.50
C PRO A 430 -24.40 4.73 13.54
N GLY A 431 -25.23 4.51 12.51
CA GLY A 431 -26.56 5.12 12.38
C GLY A 431 -26.64 6.40 11.54
N TYR A 432 -25.52 6.87 10.98
CA TYR A 432 -25.47 7.98 10.02
C TYR A 432 -25.25 7.47 8.58
N VAL A 433 -25.75 8.23 7.59
CA VAL A 433 -25.52 7.93 6.16
C VAL A 433 -24.01 7.96 5.87
N GLY A 434 -23.51 6.92 5.20
CA GLY A 434 -22.06 6.78 4.91
C GLY A 434 -21.28 5.98 5.97
N TYR A 435 -21.94 5.39 6.97
CA TYR A 435 -21.28 4.52 7.96
C TYR A 435 -20.47 3.37 7.32
N GLU A 436 -20.95 2.82 6.20
CA GLU A 436 -20.31 1.68 5.53
C GLU A 436 -19.16 2.07 4.61
N GLU A 437 -18.99 3.35 4.26
CA GLU A 437 -18.01 3.80 3.26
C GLU A 437 -16.60 4.05 3.83
N GLY A 438 -16.41 3.90 5.15
CA GLY A 438 -15.14 4.22 5.82
C GLY A 438 -14.85 5.73 5.82
N GLY A 439 -13.71 6.12 6.39
CA GLY A 439 -13.28 7.52 6.39
C GLY A 439 -12.39 7.85 5.21
N GLN A 440 -12.46 9.08 4.70
CA GLN A 440 -11.66 9.52 3.56
C GLN A 440 -10.15 9.45 3.85
N LEU A 441 -9.72 9.90 5.04
CA LEU A 441 -8.32 9.84 5.45
C LEU A 441 -7.94 8.40 5.84
N SER A 442 -8.79 7.73 6.63
CA SER A 442 -8.50 6.37 7.10
C SER A 442 -8.36 5.38 5.96
N GLU A 443 -9.24 5.41 4.95
CA GLU A 443 -9.15 4.54 3.77
C GLU A 443 -7.97 4.90 2.86
N ALA A 444 -7.71 6.19 2.64
CA ALA A 444 -6.58 6.61 1.79
C ALA A 444 -5.25 6.12 2.36
N VAL A 445 -5.02 6.30 3.67
CA VAL A 445 -3.80 5.87 4.34
C VAL A 445 -3.75 4.35 4.50
N ARG A 446 -4.89 3.68 4.74
CA ARG A 446 -4.94 2.21 4.75
C ARG A 446 -4.52 1.60 3.42
N ARG A 447 -4.98 2.18 2.30
CA ARG A 447 -4.62 1.73 0.95
C ARG A 447 -3.18 2.09 0.59
N ARG A 448 -2.67 3.22 1.11
CA ARG A 448 -1.29 3.71 0.87
C ARG A 448 -0.64 4.17 2.17
N PRO A 449 -0.12 3.22 2.98
CA PRO A 449 0.51 3.53 4.27
C PRO A 449 1.80 4.35 4.16
N TYR A 450 2.42 4.33 2.97
CA TYR A 450 3.63 5.08 2.62
C TYR A 450 3.23 6.25 1.72
N SER A 451 3.00 7.38 2.35
CA SER A 451 2.45 8.54 1.68
C SER A 451 2.88 9.83 2.38
N VAL A 452 2.85 10.91 1.61
CA VAL A 452 2.85 12.26 2.18
C VAL A 452 1.39 12.63 2.39
N VAL A 453 0.98 12.85 3.64
CA VAL A 453 -0.36 13.32 3.98
C VAL A 453 -0.29 14.82 4.17
N LEU A 454 -0.91 15.56 3.26
CA LEU A 454 -0.93 17.02 3.22
C LEU A 454 -2.29 17.54 3.71
N PHE A 455 -2.29 18.20 4.86
CA PHE A 455 -3.43 18.95 5.39
C PHE A 455 -3.29 20.42 5.00
N ASP A 456 -4.05 20.86 4.00
CA ASP A 456 -3.99 22.24 3.50
C ASP A 456 -4.86 23.17 4.37
N GLU A 457 -4.39 24.38 4.64
CA GLU A 457 -5.10 25.41 5.43
C GLU A 457 -5.59 24.95 6.82
N VAL A 458 -4.70 24.30 7.58
CA VAL A 458 -5.03 23.64 8.86
C VAL A 458 -5.64 24.57 9.92
N GLU A 459 -5.40 25.88 9.83
CA GLU A 459 -6.02 26.88 10.71
C GLU A 459 -7.56 26.95 10.59
N LYS A 460 -8.13 26.46 9.48
CA LYS A 460 -9.59 26.45 9.26
C LYS A 460 -10.26 25.19 9.81
N ALA A 461 -9.50 24.17 10.19
CA ALA A 461 -10.04 22.90 10.62
C ALA A 461 -10.87 23.02 11.90
N HIS A 462 -11.93 22.20 12.02
CA HIS A 462 -12.67 22.06 13.26
C HIS A 462 -11.77 21.52 14.40
N PRO A 463 -11.97 21.91 15.68
CA PRO A 463 -11.18 21.40 16.81
C PRO A 463 -11.09 19.87 16.92
N ASP A 464 -12.16 19.14 16.58
CA ASP A 464 -12.16 17.66 16.58
C ASP A 464 -11.14 17.07 15.59
N VAL A 465 -10.86 17.76 14.47
CA VAL A 465 -9.81 17.37 13.52
C VAL A 465 -8.43 17.56 14.16
N MET A 466 -8.24 18.64 14.92
CA MET A 466 -6.98 18.88 15.63
C MET A 466 -6.69 17.80 16.67
N HIS A 467 -7.71 17.30 17.38
CA HIS A 467 -7.58 16.18 18.30
C HIS A 467 -7.16 14.89 17.59
N LEU A 468 -7.71 14.63 16.42
CA LEU A 468 -7.30 13.52 15.58
C LEU A 468 -5.85 13.67 15.10
N LEU A 469 -5.44 14.86 14.68
CA LEU A 469 -4.06 15.13 14.27
C LEU A 469 -3.09 14.91 15.42
N LEU A 470 -3.42 15.35 16.65
CA LEU A 470 -2.60 15.05 17.83
C LEU A 470 -2.38 13.54 18.02
N GLN A 471 -3.45 12.75 17.90
CA GLN A 471 -3.34 11.30 18.00
C GLN A 471 -2.41 10.70 16.92
N ILE A 472 -2.53 11.17 15.67
CA ILE A 472 -1.64 10.75 14.57
C ILE A 472 -0.17 11.10 14.90
N LEU A 473 0.08 12.31 15.39
CA LEU A 473 1.44 12.81 15.66
C LEU A 473 2.11 12.14 16.88
N GLU A 474 1.32 11.62 17.82
CA GLU A 474 1.80 10.95 19.03
C GLU A 474 1.90 9.43 18.89
N GLU A 475 0.81 8.78 18.49
CA GLU A 475 0.71 7.32 18.46
C GLU A 475 1.00 6.72 17.08
N GLY A 476 1.04 7.56 16.04
CA GLY A 476 1.16 7.11 14.65
C GLY A 476 0.01 6.19 14.23
N LYS A 477 -1.11 6.19 14.98
CA LYS A 477 -2.25 5.31 14.73
C LYS A 477 -3.54 6.01 15.10
N ILE A 478 -4.60 5.71 14.35
CA ILE A 478 -5.97 6.10 14.71
C ILE A 478 -6.90 4.90 14.56
N THR A 479 -8.06 4.96 15.18
CA THR A 479 -9.12 3.96 14.99
C THR A 479 -10.26 4.62 14.22
N ASP A 480 -10.67 3.99 13.12
CA ASP A 480 -11.77 4.49 12.29
C ASP A 480 -13.15 4.14 12.90
N SER A 481 -14.23 4.60 12.27
CA SER A 481 -15.60 4.34 12.77
C SER A 481 -16.06 2.88 12.69
N LEU A 482 -15.34 2.04 11.93
CA LEU A 482 -15.55 0.59 11.83
C LEU A 482 -14.68 -0.19 12.84
N GLY A 483 -13.91 0.51 13.69
CA GLY A 483 -13.04 -0.10 14.70
C GLY A 483 -11.70 -0.61 14.13
N ARG A 484 -11.36 -0.26 12.89
CA ARG A 484 -10.11 -0.65 12.23
C ARG A 484 -8.99 0.30 12.67
N LYS A 485 -7.84 -0.26 13.04
CA LYS A 485 -6.64 0.51 13.38
C LYS A 485 -5.88 0.87 12.11
N ILE A 486 -5.72 2.17 11.86
CA ILE A 486 -5.01 2.73 10.70
C ILE A 486 -3.62 3.18 11.15
N ASP A 487 -2.61 2.88 10.34
CA ASP A 487 -1.21 3.12 10.67
C ASP A 487 -0.63 4.28 9.85
N PHE A 488 -0.12 5.29 10.56
CA PHE A 488 0.51 6.50 10.05
C PHE A 488 2.03 6.53 10.28
N ARG A 489 2.62 5.51 10.92
CA ARG A 489 4.05 5.47 11.26
C ARG A 489 4.95 5.56 10.02
N ASN A 490 4.45 5.11 8.87
CA ASN A 490 5.15 5.15 7.58
C ASN A 490 4.77 6.37 6.71
N THR A 491 4.09 7.37 7.28
CA THR A 491 3.67 8.58 6.56
C THR A 491 4.55 9.79 6.90
N ILE A 492 4.60 10.75 5.98
CA ILE A 492 5.10 12.10 6.26
C ILE A 492 3.90 13.03 6.37
N ILE A 493 3.69 13.61 7.54
CA ILE A 493 2.59 14.53 7.81
C ILE A 493 3.06 15.95 7.52
N ILE A 494 2.40 16.61 6.59
CA ILE A 494 2.63 18.02 6.28
C ILE A 494 1.32 18.76 6.50
N MET A 495 1.37 19.85 7.25
CA MET A 495 0.27 20.78 7.38
C MET A 495 0.70 22.10 6.76
N THR A 496 -0.18 22.79 6.02
CA THR A 496 0.11 24.15 5.57
C THR A 496 -0.80 25.14 6.28
N SER A 497 -0.29 26.34 6.47
CA SER A 497 -1.07 27.44 7.03
C SER A 497 -0.69 28.77 6.37
N ASN A 498 -1.69 29.64 6.23
CA ASN A 498 -1.50 31.02 5.78
C ASN A 498 -1.42 32.01 6.96
N VAL A 499 -1.39 31.52 8.20
CA VAL A 499 -1.29 32.34 9.41
C VAL A 499 -0.09 33.29 9.34
N GLY A 500 -0.30 34.55 9.70
CA GLY A 500 0.73 35.59 9.68
C GLY A 500 1.04 36.20 8.31
N ALA A 501 0.52 35.64 7.21
CA ALA A 501 0.81 36.14 5.86
C ALA A 501 0.20 37.53 5.58
N GLU A 502 -0.87 37.93 6.27
CA GLU A 502 -1.46 39.27 6.10
C GLU A 502 -0.59 40.39 6.67
N LEU A 503 0.21 40.09 7.70
CA LEU A 503 1.16 41.05 8.28
C LEU A 503 2.24 41.44 7.27
N LEU A 504 2.59 40.51 6.38
CA LEU A 504 3.56 40.71 5.30
C LEU A 504 3.07 41.75 4.27
N LYS A 505 1.78 41.74 3.93
CA LYS A 505 1.21 42.64 2.92
C LYS A 505 1.15 44.10 3.37
N LYS A 506 0.98 44.36 4.67
CA LYS A 506 0.77 45.73 5.20
C LYS A 506 2.05 46.55 5.33
N GLN A 507 3.22 45.92 5.52
CA GLN A 507 4.49 46.66 5.73
C GLN A 507 5.09 47.24 4.43
N THR A 508 4.82 46.66 3.26
CA THR A 508 5.30 47.20 1.97
C THR A 508 4.66 48.53 1.56
N THR A 509 3.56 48.94 2.17
CA THR A 509 2.77 50.11 1.77
C THR A 509 3.04 51.40 2.54
N LEU A 510 3.82 51.38 3.64
CA LEU A 510 4.02 52.54 4.52
C LEU A 510 5.49 52.67 4.96
N GLY A 511 6.33 53.30 4.14
CA GLY A 511 7.67 53.73 4.57
C GLY A 511 8.63 54.16 3.46
N PHE A 512 9.03 55.44 3.46
CA PHE A 512 10.17 55.95 2.68
C PHE A 512 11.49 55.49 3.31
N GLY A 513 11.96 54.31 2.94
CA GLY A 513 13.28 53.80 3.32
C GLY A 513 13.70 52.70 2.35
N ALA A 514 14.91 52.79 1.79
CA ALA A 514 15.44 51.74 0.93
C ALA A 514 15.48 50.40 1.69
N PRO A 515 15.10 49.27 1.06
CA PRO A 515 15.17 47.97 1.71
C PRO A 515 16.64 47.65 2.03
N ARG A 516 16.95 47.39 3.31
CA ARG A 516 18.21 46.75 3.70
C ARG A 516 17.96 45.25 3.70
N GLU A 517 18.50 44.55 2.70
CA GLU A 517 18.43 43.09 2.59
C GLU A 517 19.04 42.42 3.83
N GLY A 518 18.32 41.45 4.40
CA GLY A 518 18.79 40.57 5.50
C GLY A 518 18.17 40.82 6.89
N HIS A 519 17.96 42.07 7.32
CA HIS A 519 17.46 42.37 8.68
C HIS A 519 15.94 42.17 8.85
N ASP A 520 15.18 42.06 7.76
CA ASP A 520 13.72 41.97 7.80
C ASP A 520 13.23 40.54 8.07
N TYR A 521 13.94 39.52 7.58
CA TYR A 521 13.50 38.11 7.62
C TYR A 521 13.44 37.52 9.02
N ASP A 522 14.48 37.67 9.85
CA ASP A 522 14.47 37.12 11.22
C ASP A 522 13.34 37.75 12.04
N SER A 523 13.14 39.06 11.91
CA SER A 523 12.04 39.78 12.56
C SER A 523 10.66 39.34 12.06
N MET A 524 10.56 39.00 10.78
CA MET A 524 9.35 38.50 10.13
C MET A 524 9.03 37.08 10.59
N ARG A 525 10.04 36.22 10.63
CA ARG A 525 9.95 34.85 11.13
C ARG A 525 9.47 34.83 12.57
N GLU A 526 10.04 35.66 13.44
CA GLU A 526 9.59 35.78 14.84
C GLU A 526 8.10 36.16 14.93
N LYS A 527 7.66 37.16 14.17
CA LYS A 527 6.23 37.56 14.14
C LYS A 527 5.31 36.44 13.67
N ILE A 528 5.68 35.72 12.61
CA ILE A 528 4.90 34.58 12.10
C ILE A 528 4.83 33.48 13.16
N LEU A 529 5.93 33.18 13.83
CA LEU A 529 5.97 32.18 14.91
C LEU A 529 5.11 32.58 16.10
N ASP A 530 5.09 33.85 16.47
CA ASP A 530 4.27 34.34 17.58
C ASP A 530 2.77 34.32 17.25
N GLU A 531 2.37 34.68 16.03
CA GLU A 531 0.99 34.48 15.56
C GLU A 531 0.61 33.00 15.51
N THR A 532 1.53 32.14 15.07
CA THR A 532 1.32 30.68 15.05
C THR A 532 1.06 30.14 16.45
N LYS A 533 1.79 30.59 17.47
CA LYS A 533 1.57 30.20 18.88
C LYS A 533 0.24 30.69 19.45
N ARG A 534 -0.37 31.74 18.86
CA ARG A 534 -1.70 32.23 19.26
C ARG A 534 -2.80 31.36 18.67
N VAL A 535 -2.65 30.95 17.41
CA VAL A 535 -3.63 30.14 16.69
C VAL A 535 -3.59 28.67 17.10
N PHE A 536 -2.39 28.10 17.21
CA PHE A 536 -2.19 26.70 17.54
C PHE A 536 -1.75 26.53 18.99
N LYS A 537 -2.38 25.59 19.70
CA LYS A 537 -2.03 25.28 21.09
C LYS A 537 -0.58 24.77 21.19
N PRO A 538 0.15 25.08 22.28
CA PRO A 538 1.53 24.60 22.48
C PRO A 538 1.66 23.07 22.43
N GLU A 539 0.65 22.35 22.92
CA GLU A 539 0.58 20.89 22.86
C GLU A 539 0.76 20.37 21.43
N PHE A 540 0.08 20.98 20.46
CA PHE A 540 0.17 20.60 19.06
C PHE A 540 1.53 20.92 18.45
N LEU A 541 2.04 22.13 18.68
CA LEU A 541 3.34 22.55 18.15
C LEU A 541 4.49 21.68 18.66
N ASN A 542 4.43 21.24 19.91
CA ASN A 542 5.44 20.36 20.51
C ASN A 542 5.42 18.92 19.95
N ARG A 543 4.40 18.53 19.17
CA ARG A 543 4.34 17.24 18.46
C ARG A 543 4.83 17.31 17.02
N LEU A 544 5.25 18.48 16.55
CA LEU A 544 5.88 18.64 15.24
C LEU A 544 7.38 18.39 15.36
N ASP A 545 7.98 17.83 14.32
CA ASP A 545 9.44 17.71 14.24
C ASP A 545 10.07 19.06 13.94
N GLU A 546 9.48 19.85 13.04
CA GLU A 546 9.94 21.18 12.67
C GLU A 546 8.77 22.11 12.27
N ILE A 547 8.91 23.40 12.58
CA ILE A 547 8.06 24.49 12.10
C ILE A 547 8.82 25.23 11.01
N ILE A 548 8.31 25.21 9.78
CA ILE A 548 9.00 25.70 8.59
C ILE A 548 8.31 26.95 8.07
N VAL A 549 9.05 28.05 8.00
CA VAL A 549 8.59 29.33 7.43
C VAL A 549 9.10 29.44 6.00
N PHE A 550 8.20 29.69 5.06
CA PHE A 550 8.49 29.88 3.65
C PHE A 550 8.75 31.36 3.35
N HIS A 551 9.74 31.59 2.51
CA HIS A 551 10.16 32.90 2.04
C HIS A 551 9.21 33.44 0.97
N SER A 552 9.08 34.75 0.89
CA SER A 552 8.47 35.40 -0.28
C SER A 552 9.37 35.22 -1.51
N LEU A 553 8.76 35.08 -2.69
CA LEU A 553 9.53 34.90 -3.93
C LEU A 553 10.08 36.23 -4.42
N GLU A 554 11.39 36.30 -4.60
CA GLU A 554 12.09 37.44 -5.20
C GLU A 554 12.08 37.35 -6.73
N LYS A 555 12.42 38.46 -7.40
CA LYS A 555 12.51 38.49 -8.87
C LYS A 555 13.49 37.45 -9.42
N SER A 556 14.60 37.22 -8.73
CA SER A 556 15.58 36.16 -9.01
C SER A 556 14.95 34.77 -8.97
N HIS A 557 14.14 34.48 -7.97
CA HIS A 557 13.39 33.22 -7.84
C HIS A 557 12.36 33.06 -8.97
N LEU A 558 11.64 34.12 -9.31
CA LEU A 558 10.65 34.10 -10.39
C LEU A 558 11.28 33.78 -11.75
N LEU A 559 12.48 34.32 -12.03
CA LEU A 559 13.24 33.99 -13.26
C LEU A 559 13.52 32.49 -13.35
N GLN A 560 14.07 31.90 -12.29
CA GLN A 560 14.35 30.46 -12.25
C GLN A 560 13.07 29.61 -12.38
N ILE A 561 11.95 30.06 -11.82
CA ILE A 561 10.66 29.39 -11.98
C ILE A 561 10.19 29.42 -13.44
N VAL A 562 10.35 30.55 -14.15
CA VAL A 562 10.09 30.62 -15.60
C VAL A 562 10.96 29.61 -16.33
N ASP A 563 12.26 29.60 -16.07
CA ASP A 563 13.20 28.68 -16.71
C ASP A 563 12.75 27.23 -16.56
N LEU A 564 12.36 26.83 -15.35
CA LEU A 564 11.85 25.48 -15.08
C LEU A 564 10.58 25.14 -15.87
N GLU A 565 9.65 26.07 -16.04
CA GLU A 565 8.45 25.85 -16.86
C GLU A 565 8.79 25.81 -18.37
N VAL A 566 9.69 26.67 -18.82
CA VAL A 566 10.16 26.73 -20.21
C VAL A 566 10.95 25.47 -20.59
N GLU A 567 11.74 24.89 -19.68
CA GLU A 567 12.43 23.62 -19.91
C GLU A 567 11.44 22.48 -20.22
N LYS A 568 10.26 22.46 -19.59
CA LYS A 568 9.21 21.48 -19.94
C LYS A 568 8.68 21.66 -21.36
N VAL A 569 8.67 22.90 -21.87
CA VAL A 569 8.34 23.20 -23.27
C VAL A 569 9.47 22.71 -24.17
N LYS A 570 10.73 23.04 -23.84
CA LYS A 570 11.92 22.60 -24.60
C LYS A 570 11.99 21.07 -24.75
N ILE A 571 11.70 20.31 -23.69
CA ILE A 571 11.67 18.84 -23.75
C ILE A 571 10.67 18.33 -24.80
N ARG A 572 9.47 18.93 -24.84
CA ARG A 572 8.44 18.58 -25.85
C ARG A 572 8.85 19.00 -27.27
N LEU A 573 9.51 20.13 -27.41
CA LEU A 573 10.00 20.63 -28.71
C LEU A 573 11.20 19.83 -29.25
N LYS A 574 12.00 19.22 -28.37
CA LYS A 574 13.12 18.36 -28.77
C LYS A 574 12.67 17.16 -29.62
N ALA A 575 11.49 16.60 -29.34
CA ALA A 575 10.89 15.55 -30.17
C ALA A 575 10.48 16.02 -31.58
N LYS A 576 10.35 17.34 -31.77
CA LYS A 576 10.10 17.99 -33.07
C LYS A 576 11.36 18.61 -33.68
N GLU A 577 12.54 18.34 -33.09
CA GLU A 577 13.83 18.92 -33.50
C GLU A 577 13.85 20.46 -33.48
N VAL A 578 13.07 21.09 -32.61
CA VAL A 578 13.03 22.55 -32.44
C VAL A 578 13.72 22.93 -31.14
N GLU A 579 14.61 23.92 -31.19
CA GLU A 579 15.29 24.48 -30.02
C GLU A 579 14.84 25.93 -29.82
N ILE A 580 14.46 26.30 -28.59
CA ILE A 580 14.05 27.68 -28.24
C ILE A 580 15.05 28.30 -27.26
N ILE A 581 15.36 29.58 -27.46
CA ILE A 581 16.23 30.37 -26.58
C ILE A 581 15.51 31.68 -26.26
N LEU A 582 15.19 31.90 -24.99
CA LEU A 582 14.55 33.13 -24.51
C LEU A 582 15.63 34.14 -24.12
N ASP A 583 15.44 35.40 -24.48
CA ASP A 583 16.26 36.51 -23.97
C ASP A 583 15.69 37.09 -22.67
N ASN A 584 16.42 38.02 -22.04
CA ASN A 584 15.98 38.64 -20.78
C ASN A 584 14.62 39.35 -20.90
N LEU A 585 14.32 39.95 -22.06
CA LEU A 585 13.05 40.66 -22.29
C LEU A 585 11.87 39.68 -22.32
N ALA A 586 12.04 38.52 -22.93
CA ALA A 586 11.04 37.46 -22.92
C ALA A 586 10.79 36.93 -21.50
N HIS A 587 11.83 36.73 -20.70
CA HIS A 587 11.68 36.31 -19.31
C HIS A 587 10.93 37.35 -18.48
N GLU A 588 11.33 38.63 -18.57
CA GLU A 588 10.65 39.71 -17.86
C GLU A 588 9.18 39.85 -18.25
N PHE A 589 8.88 39.72 -19.55
CA PHE A 589 7.51 39.75 -20.05
C PHE A 589 6.65 38.63 -19.44
N VAL A 590 7.17 37.40 -19.38
CA VAL A 590 6.44 36.27 -18.78
C VAL A 590 6.24 36.46 -17.28
N ILE A 591 7.22 37.00 -16.56
CA ILE A 591 7.10 37.33 -15.13
C ILE A 591 6.05 38.41 -14.91
N GLU A 592 6.08 39.50 -15.68
CA GLU A 592 5.13 40.60 -15.54
C GLU A 592 3.68 40.13 -15.77
N LYS A 593 3.47 39.20 -16.70
CA LYS A 593 2.14 38.65 -16.99
C LYS A 593 1.74 37.48 -16.10
N GLY A 594 2.69 36.83 -15.42
CA GLY A 594 2.48 35.59 -14.67
C GLY A 594 2.58 35.72 -13.15
N TYR A 595 3.21 36.77 -12.63
CA TYR A 595 3.36 37.00 -11.20
C TYR A 595 2.24 37.88 -10.65
N ASP A 596 1.57 37.40 -9.61
CA ASP A 596 0.57 38.16 -8.86
C ASP A 596 0.95 38.13 -7.37
N PRO A 597 1.18 39.28 -6.71
CA PRO A 597 1.51 39.33 -5.28
C PRO A 597 0.48 38.63 -4.36
N ASN A 598 -0.77 38.48 -4.78
CA ASN A 598 -1.81 37.76 -4.03
C ASN A 598 -1.79 36.25 -4.25
N TYR A 599 -1.36 35.79 -5.43
CA TYR A 599 -1.38 34.37 -5.81
C TYR A 599 0.02 33.75 -5.96
N GLY A 600 1.08 34.52 -5.71
CA GLY A 600 2.47 34.12 -5.85
C GLY A 600 2.80 33.69 -7.28
N ALA A 601 3.60 32.63 -7.41
CA ALA A 601 3.98 32.06 -8.71
C ALA A 601 2.91 31.13 -9.33
N ARG A 602 1.72 30.97 -8.73
CA ARG A 602 0.67 30.07 -9.25
C ARG A 602 0.25 30.35 -10.70
N PRO A 603 0.16 31.61 -11.17
CA PRO A 603 -0.22 31.89 -12.57
C PRO A 603 0.94 31.72 -13.56
N MET A 604 2.18 31.53 -13.11
CA MET A 604 3.37 31.46 -13.98
C MET A 604 3.26 30.39 -15.06
N ARG A 605 2.80 29.18 -14.70
CA ARG A 605 2.58 28.12 -15.68
C ARG A 605 1.57 28.53 -16.75
N ARG A 606 0.45 29.15 -16.36
CA ARG A 606 -0.55 29.65 -17.31
C ARG A 606 -0.01 30.79 -18.18
N ALA A 607 0.88 31.61 -17.65
CA ALA A 607 1.54 32.65 -18.43
C ALA A 607 2.49 32.04 -19.48
N VAL A 608 3.26 31.01 -19.14
CA VAL A 608 4.08 30.28 -20.12
C VAL A 608 3.21 29.61 -21.17
N GLU A 609 2.14 28.91 -20.78
CA GLU A 609 1.19 28.29 -21.72
C GLU A 609 0.61 29.35 -22.68
N ARG A 610 0.03 30.43 -22.16
CA ARG A 610 -0.67 31.45 -22.95
C ARG A 610 0.25 32.33 -23.81
N PHE A 611 1.39 32.74 -23.29
CA PHE A 611 2.25 33.74 -23.93
C PHE A 611 3.42 33.14 -24.69
N LEU A 612 3.82 31.91 -24.37
CA LEU A 612 4.90 31.20 -25.06
C LEU A 612 4.39 29.99 -25.86
N GLU A 613 3.66 29.05 -25.24
CA GLU A 613 3.25 27.82 -25.93
C GLU A 613 2.21 28.07 -27.02
N ASP A 614 1.12 28.79 -26.73
CA ASP A 614 0.05 29.05 -27.71
C ASP A 614 0.59 29.79 -28.96
N PRO A 615 1.35 30.89 -28.82
CA PRO A 615 1.89 31.59 -29.98
C PRO A 615 2.94 30.76 -30.74
N LEU A 616 3.76 29.97 -30.04
CA LEU A 616 4.73 29.09 -30.68
C LEU A 616 4.04 27.97 -31.46
N ALA A 617 2.93 27.42 -30.95
CA ALA A 617 2.12 26.44 -31.65
C ALA A 617 1.54 27.02 -32.95
N GLU A 618 1.05 28.26 -32.93
CA GLU A 618 0.61 28.96 -34.14
C GLU A 618 1.75 29.12 -35.16
N GLU A 619 2.95 29.52 -34.73
CA GLU A 619 4.09 29.72 -35.62
C GLU A 619 4.59 28.40 -36.25
N ILE A 620 4.49 27.28 -35.51
CA ILE A 620 4.75 25.93 -36.05
C ILE A 620 3.68 25.56 -37.08
N LEU A 621 2.40 25.79 -36.80
CA LEU A 621 1.29 25.47 -37.71
C LEU A 621 1.31 26.33 -38.99
N ARG A 622 1.74 27.58 -38.88
CA ARG A 622 1.96 28.49 -40.03
C ARG A 622 3.20 28.11 -40.86
N GLY A 623 4.05 27.21 -40.36
CA GLY A 623 5.27 26.76 -41.04
C GLY A 623 6.46 27.71 -40.93
N ASN A 624 6.38 28.73 -40.06
CA ASN A 624 7.46 29.69 -39.80
C ASN A 624 8.57 29.09 -38.92
N VAL A 625 8.22 28.08 -38.11
CA VAL A 625 9.15 27.24 -37.33
C VAL A 625 9.14 25.83 -37.92
N LYS A 626 10.32 25.33 -38.29
CA LYS A 626 10.50 24.01 -38.92
C LYS A 626 11.40 23.11 -38.07
N ALA A 627 11.32 21.80 -38.30
CA ALA A 627 12.25 20.84 -37.71
C ALA A 627 13.71 21.22 -38.03
N GLY A 628 14.59 21.09 -37.04
CA GLY A 628 16.01 21.47 -37.12
C GLY A 628 16.31 22.95 -36.91
N THR A 629 15.33 23.79 -36.54
CA THR A 629 15.54 25.24 -36.38
C THR A 629 15.76 25.64 -34.92
N LYS A 630 16.66 26.62 -34.72
CA LYS A 630 16.78 27.37 -33.48
C LYS A 630 15.91 28.62 -33.57
N VAL A 631 15.09 28.86 -32.54
CA VAL A 631 14.15 29.97 -32.45
C VAL A 631 14.55 30.86 -31.28
N GLN A 632 14.92 32.10 -31.58
CA GLN A 632 15.12 33.13 -30.57
C GLN A 632 13.77 33.76 -30.21
N VAL A 633 13.49 33.82 -28.92
CA VAL A 633 12.25 34.38 -28.36
C VAL A 633 12.61 35.67 -27.62
N SER A 634 11.96 36.76 -28.01
CA SER A 634 12.11 38.09 -27.41
C SER A 634 10.74 38.73 -27.18
N ALA A 635 10.66 39.78 -26.36
CA ALA A 635 9.43 40.54 -26.16
C ALA A 635 9.44 41.86 -26.95
N LYS A 636 8.41 42.10 -27.76
CA LYS A 636 8.21 43.35 -28.52
C LYS A 636 6.73 43.70 -28.60
N ASP A 637 6.39 44.98 -28.48
CA ASP A 637 5.02 45.50 -28.62
C ASP A 637 3.97 44.76 -27.75
N GLY A 638 4.39 44.35 -26.55
CA GLY A 638 3.53 43.62 -25.60
C GLY A 638 3.22 42.17 -25.99
N LYS A 639 4.01 41.55 -26.88
CA LYS A 639 3.89 40.13 -27.27
C LYS A 639 5.27 39.47 -27.36
N LEU A 640 5.31 38.13 -27.25
CA LEU A 640 6.50 37.37 -27.58
C LEU A 640 6.63 37.23 -29.11
N VAL A 641 7.83 37.45 -29.61
CA VAL A 641 8.19 37.35 -31.03
C VAL A 641 9.20 36.21 -31.20
N PHE A 642 8.96 35.38 -32.21
CA PHE A 642 9.75 34.19 -32.52
C PHE A 642 10.56 34.44 -33.78
N GLN A 643 11.88 34.40 -33.67
CA GLN A 643 12.80 34.56 -34.81
C GLN A 643 13.53 33.24 -35.06
N SER A 644 13.23 32.56 -36.16
CA SER A 644 14.00 31.39 -36.60
C SER A 644 15.14 31.82 -37.53
N ASP A 645 16.21 31.02 -37.61
CA ASP A 645 17.31 31.27 -38.57
C ASP A 645 16.84 31.29 -40.04
N ALA A 646 15.70 30.67 -40.35
CA ALA A 646 15.06 30.76 -41.67
C ALA A 646 14.51 32.17 -41.98
N THR A 647 14.07 32.92 -40.96
CA THR A 647 13.57 34.31 -41.09
C THR A 647 14.69 35.32 -41.32
N LYS A 648 15.90 35.09 -40.78
CA LYS A 648 17.07 35.96 -41.05
C LYS A 648 17.46 35.97 -42.53
N LYS A 649 17.23 34.87 -43.26
CA LYS A 649 17.48 34.80 -44.70
C LYS A 649 16.52 35.64 -45.56
N LYS A 650 15.28 35.89 -45.08
CA LYS A 650 14.29 36.71 -45.81
C LYS A 650 14.43 38.22 -45.60
N LEU A 651 15.05 38.65 -44.49
CA LEU A 651 15.27 40.07 -44.18
C LEU A 651 16.57 40.63 -44.77
N ALA A 652 17.43 39.78 -45.35
CA ALA A 652 18.73 40.15 -45.89
C ALA A 652 18.77 40.25 -47.43
N GLU A 653 17.64 40.13 -48.13
CA GLU A 653 17.56 40.49 -49.55
C GLU A 653 17.44 42.02 -49.67
N PRO A 654 18.34 42.72 -50.38
CA PRO A 654 18.19 44.13 -50.64
C PRO A 654 16.94 44.33 -51.51
N ILE A 655 16.16 45.37 -51.18
CA ILE A 655 15.08 45.85 -52.02
C ILE A 655 15.69 46.19 -53.39
N ALA A 656 15.36 45.40 -54.40
CA ALA A 656 15.63 45.72 -55.79
C ALA A 656 14.42 46.46 -56.37
N ASP A 657 14.74 47.63 -56.91
CA ASP A 657 13.96 48.66 -57.62
C ASP A 657 13.07 49.61 -56.81
#